data_AF-A0A3A5H844-F1
#
_entry.id   AF-A0A3A5H844-F1
#
_cell.length_a   1.000
_cell.length_b   1.000
_cell.length_c   1.000
_cell.angle_alpha   90.00
_cell.angle_beta   90.00
_cell.angle_gamma   90.00
#
_symmetry.space_group_name_H-M   'P 1'
#
loop_
_entity.id
_entity.type
_entity.pdbx_description
1 polymer ?
#
loop_
_entity_poly.entity_id
_entity_poly.type
_entity_poly.pdbx_seq_one_letter_code
_entity_poly.pdbx_strand_id
1 'polypeptide(L)'
;MPDLARSVPSSRWSVVAAFAMVAAATQLLWLNFAGVTTVASEHYGVSETAIGWLASVFPLLYVVLAIPAGKLLDRWFRGALAAGALLTLVGAAVRLVADDFTSVLIGQVLIADAQPLVLNAITGVSRNYLVEQDRATGIAIGTASTFAGMLLAFVLGFVFAGGDQLRTMLVVSTVFTAAAAALLLLALRRPGEQHVTVAGSKGSVKATWSDPFIRRLCFLVALPFGTFIALTTFAQPLLEPAGVSADTANLMLILNVVAGIVGCAVVPVLATRLGREVAFMVVGLVAAGVGCAALAFAPSAAVGFLALLAVGLLLVPALPIVLALTERRTGEAEGTAAGLIWLAGNLGGLVIATVVGFLVDHPTPAFLVAALAALAGVPAVLSLREHEDVRPLRPGPVAAVACLLAVALTITVAPAQPPASAAVTSEKQVVAQVQVKRGYLVGRGIADVTGEPANNGMMGYGDLAQLTSGIHQRQRSRAFIVVDRRTGRRVVHVVADIGMIFQSVRDEVLERLRARYGAKYGESNVMLTATHTHAGPGGYSHHGLYNVTTGGFHRKTYEAIVSGIVTSIVRADADLAPSKLSLRSTTLHNSSVNRARPAFDRNPAADRAFFPGAIDPLNTTLQVRRKRKLVGAINWFPVHNTSMTTHNTLISPDNKGYAAYHWERDVRGVDYVRQTDPGFIASFAQTNAGDMSPNLALKPGTGPTTDEVANTRILGTRQYAAAERTARTRGTAVRGGVDSRIIYVDLANFTVSGKHTPDGKDHRTCPAGLGSAFTGGSTEDGGGGLPLLEENDGLLNPVADLIMSALYTVSPAFKECQSPKRLPMPVGALDLVQQKVPVQLMRIGQLNLVGMPGEVTIVSGLRLRRTVAAIVGAPLRNVLVQGYANAYLHYVTTPEEYSADQYEGASTLFGRYELPALMQVSARLATAMRGGVAVPLGLKERDRSSEQVVSPLTDLPPDAAPLLGSFGQVTAAPASAYTRGALVSVTFAAANPNNNLHLGGTYLAVERRVDGGWRRIADDGDWSTKFTWAMGFPNSTATITWQTGATTVPGTYRIRYFGDQRSGGSTSPFVGTSPAFSLR
;
A
#
# COMPACT_ATOMS: atom_id res chain seq x y z
N MET A 1 -22.92 54.77 56.77
CA MET A 1 -23.63 54.06 55.68
C MET A 1 -22.75 52.92 55.19
N PRO A 2 -23.31 51.82 54.68
CA PRO A 2 -22.75 50.48 54.85
C PRO A 2 -21.72 50.05 53.81
N ASP A 3 -21.08 48.91 54.10
CA ASP A 3 -20.10 48.24 53.26
C ASP A 3 -20.56 47.96 51.82
N LEU A 4 -19.67 48.23 50.88
CA LEU A 4 -19.49 47.37 49.72
C LEU A 4 -18.14 46.67 49.86
N ALA A 5 -18.12 45.62 50.68
CA ALA A 5 -17.00 44.69 50.72
C ALA A 5 -16.74 44.19 49.29
N ARG A 6 -15.53 44.42 48.77
CA ARG A 6 -15.09 43.76 47.53
C ARG A 6 -15.12 42.26 47.78
N SER A 7 -16.11 41.57 47.20
CA SER A 7 -16.22 40.13 47.29
C SER A 7 -14.92 39.52 46.79
N VAL A 8 -14.20 38.82 47.68
CA VAL A 8 -13.00 38.07 47.30
C VAL A 8 -13.39 37.13 46.16
N PRO A 9 -12.72 37.17 45.00
CA PRO A 9 -13.09 36.33 43.86
C PRO A 9 -13.07 34.86 44.31
N SER A 10 -14.11 34.12 43.96
CA SER A 10 -14.42 32.85 44.62
C SER A 10 -14.60 31.72 43.62
N SER A 11 -13.86 30.62 43.83
CA SER A 11 -13.83 29.49 42.91
C SER A 11 -15.20 28.84 42.75
N ARG A 12 -15.74 28.91 41.53
CA ARG A 12 -17.09 28.44 41.20
C ARG A 12 -17.09 26.96 40.83
N TRP A 13 -16.73 26.13 41.80
CA TRP A 13 -16.58 24.67 41.68
C TRP A 13 -17.79 23.95 41.04
N SER A 14 -19.00 24.48 41.18
CA SER A 14 -20.20 23.93 40.52
C SER A 14 -20.13 23.95 38.99
N VAL A 15 -19.42 24.93 38.38
CA VAL A 15 -19.19 24.98 36.93
C VAL A 15 -18.20 23.89 36.51
N VAL A 16 -17.14 23.69 37.29
CA VAL A 16 -16.13 22.63 37.05
C VAL A 16 -16.74 21.24 37.21
N ALA A 17 -17.56 21.03 38.24
CA ALA A 17 -18.24 19.75 38.46
C ALA A 17 -19.24 19.42 37.34
N ALA A 18 -20.06 20.39 36.93
CA ALA A 18 -21.00 20.20 35.81
C ALA A 18 -20.25 19.98 34.47
N PHE A 19 -19.14 20.68 34.25
CA PHE A 19 -18.26 20.45 33.11
C PHE A 19 -17.65 19.04 33.13
N ALA A 20 -17.15 18.61 34.29
CA ALA A 20 -16.56 17.29 34.47
C ALA A 20 -17.55 16.16 34.14
N MET A 21 -18.84 16.32 34.46
CA MET A 21 -19.89 15.38 34.06
C MET A 21 -20.09 15.33 32.54
N VAL A 22 -20.02 16.47 31.83
CA VAL A 22 -20.12 16.50 30.36
C VAL A 22 -18.86 15.90 29.71
N ALA A 23 -17.67 16.20 30.24
CA ALA A 23 -16.42 15.57 29.80
C ALA A 23 -16.47 14.05 29.97
N ALA A 24 -16.95 13.55 31.13
CA ALA A 24 -17.20 12.12 31.35
C ALA A 24 -18.21 11.55 30.33
N ALA A 25 -19.32 12.26 30.07
CA ALA A 25 -20.33 11.84 29.10
C ALA A 25 -19.75 11.67 27.68
N THR A 26 -18.85 12.56 27.22
CA THR A 26 -18.21 12.40 25.90
C THR A 26 -17.36 11.13 25.79
N GLN A 27 -16.74 10.67 26.87
CA GLN A 27 -15.93 9.44 26.87
C GLN A 27 -16.78 8.19 27.06
N LEU A 28 -17.82 8.28 27.90
CA LEU A 28 -18.85 7.25 28.05
C LEU A 28 -19.46 6.90 26.69
N LEU A 29 -19.92 7.91 25.96
CA LEU A 29 -20.59 7.75 24.68
C LEU A 29 -19.65 7.34 23.55
N TRP A 30 -18.36 7.64 23.65
CA TRP A 30 -17.33 7.18 22.71
C TRP A 30 -17.15 5.66 22.80
N LEU A 31 -16.83 5.17 24.01
CA LEU A 31 -16.46 3.77 24.25
C LEU A 31 -17.66 2.84 24.55
N ASN A 32 -18.89 3.34 24.47
CA ASN A 32 -20.11 2.64 24.88
C ASN A 32 -20.29 1.24 24.24
N PHE A 33 -19.80 1.04 23.02
CA PHE A 33 -19.87 -0.24 22.30
C PHE A 33 -18.61 -1.12 22.44
N ALA A 34 -17.52 -0.60 23.02
CA ALA A 34 -16.23 -1.28 23.05
C ALA A 34 -16.26 -2.59 23.86
N GLY A 35 -17.05 -2.64 24.95
CA GLY A 35 -17.26 -3.85 25.75
C GLY A 35 -18.31 -4.83 25.21
N VAL A 36 -19.04 -4.46 24.15
CA VAL A 36 -20.21 -5.21 23.62
C VAL A 36 -20.21 -5.32 22.09
N THR A 37 -19.02 -5.29 21.47
CA THR A 37 -18.86 -5.16 20.01
C THR A 37 -19.54 -6.27 19.22
N THR A 38 -19.34 -7.54 19.61
CA THR A 38 -20.01 -8.71 19.00
C THR A 38 -21.53 -8.64 19.17
N VAL A 39 -22.00 -8.33 20.37
CA VAL A 39 -23.44 -8.27 20.71
C VAL A 39 -24.16 -7.18 19.92
N ALA A 40 -23.51 -6.03 19.73
CA ALA A 40 -24.02 -4.94 18.88
C ALA A 40 -23.94 -5.26 17.38
N SER A 41 -22.95 -6.05 16.96
CA SER A 41 -22.84 -6.56 15.57
C SER A 41 -24.01 -7.48 15.23
N GLU A 42 -24.32 -8.43 16.12
CA GLU A 42 -25.46 -9.34 16.00
C GLU A 42 -26.80 -8.60 16.04
N HIS A 43 -27.02 -7.71 17.01
CA HIS A 43 -28.27 -6.97 17.19
C HIS A 43 -28.59 -6.03 16.00
N TYR A 44 -27.59 -5.31 15.48
CA TYR A 44 -27.79 -4.39 14.35
C TYR A 44 -27.63 -5.03 12.97
N GLY A 45 -27.26 -6.31 12.88
CA GLY A 45 -27.08 -7.02 11.60
C GLY A 45 -25.93 -6.50 10.74
N VAL A 46 -24.90 -5.93 11.36
CA VAL A 46 -23.71 -5.37 10.68
C VAL A 46 -22.44 -6.07 11.18
N SER A 47 -21.33 -6.01 10.43
CA SER A 47 -20.06 -6.61 10.88
C SER A 47 -19.50 -5.96 12.17
N GLU A 48 -18.76 -6.72 12.97
CA GLU A 48 -18.01 -6.21 14.13
C GLU A 48 -17.10 -5.04 13.75
N THR A 49 -16.52 -5.07 12.54
CA THR A 49 -15.71 -3.97 11.98
C THR A 49 -16.52 -2.66 11.89
N ALA A 50 -17.80 -2.72 11.50
CA ALA A 50 -18.68 -1.55 11.45
C ALA A 50 -18.99 -0.99 12.85
N ILE A 51 -19.13 -1.86 13.86
CA ILE A 51 -19.24 -1.43 15.26
C ILE A 51 -17.92 -0.82 15.75
N GLY A 52 -16.76 -1.41 15.42
CA GLY A 52 -15.45 -0.86 15.73
C GLY A 52 -15.18 0.52 15.09
N TRP A 53 -15.73 0.77 13.90
CA TRP A 53 -15.69 2.09 13.26
C TRP A 53 -16.38 3.18 14.11
N LEU A 54 -17.39 2.84 14.91
CA LEU A 54 -18.04 3.81 15.80
C LEU A 54 -17.04 4.43 16.79
N ALA A 55 -16.15 3.62 17.37
CA ALA A 55 -15.08 4.12 18.23
C ALA A 55 -14.01 4.88 17.42
N SER A 56 -13.74 4.46 16.18
CA SER A 56 -12.70 5.05 15.32
C SER A 56 -13.06 6.43 14.74
N VAL A 57 -14.35 6.76 14.60
CA VAL A 57 -14.84 8.08 14.16
C VAL A 57 -14.33 9.22 15.04
N PHE A 58 -14.18 8.99 16.35
CA PHE A 58 -13.78 10.00 17.33
C PHE A 58 -12.38 10.58 17.10
N PRO A 59 -11.27 9.81 17.14
CA PRO A 59 -9.94 10.35 16.92
C PRO A 59 -9.76 10.97 15.53
N LEU A 60 -10.45 10.45 14.51
CA LEU A 60 -10.44 11.01 13.15
C LEU A 60 -11.01 12.42 13.09
N LEU A 61 -12.23 12.62 13.60
CA LEU A 61 -12.85 13.95 13.65
C LEU A 61 -12.12 14.86 14.65
N TYR A 62 -11.58 14.33 15.75
CA TYR A 62 -10.81 15.12 16.71
C TYR A 62 -9.55 15.74 16.07
N VAL A 63 -8.76 14.98 15.31
CA VAL A 63 -7.56 15.50 14.62
C VAL A 63 -7.89 16.65 13.67
N VAL A 64 -9.05 16.59 12.99
CA VAL A 64 -9.52 17.65 12.08
C VAL A 64 -10.07 18.86 12.84
N LEU A 65 -10.87 18.63 13.89
CA LEU A 65 -11.66 19.66 14.55
C LEU A 65 -11.00 20.29 15.79
N ALA A 66 -9.92 19.72 16.33
CA ALA A 66 -9.24 20.25 17.52
C ALA A 66 -8.85 21.73 17.38
N ILE A 67 -8.25 22.11 16.25
CA ILE A 67 -7.81 23.50 16.02
C ILE A 67 -9.00 24.45 15.72
N PRO A 68 -9.98 24.10 14.87
CA PRO A 68 -11.23 24.85 14.73
C PRO A 68 -11.99 25.06 16.06
N ALA A 69 -12.19 24.00 16.85
CA ALA A 69 -12.88 24.06 18.13
C ALA A 69 -12.13 24.90 19.17
N GLY A 70 -10.81 24.78 19.21
CA GLY A 70 -9.95 25.63 20.04
C GLY A 70 -10.14 27.12 19.76
N LYS A 71 -10.11 27.52 18.48
CA LYS A 71 -10.40 28.91 18.06
C LYS A 71 -11.82 29.37 18.39
N LEU A 72 -12.81 28.46 18.33
CA LEU A 72 -14.20 28.80 18.65
C LEU A 72 -14.39 29.01 20.17
N LEU A 73 -13.66 28.24 21.00
CA LEU A 73 -13.55 28.47 22.44
C LEU A 73 -12.83 29.78 22.76
N ASP A 74 -11.69 30.06 22.11
CA ASP A 74 -10.94 31.32 22.26
C ASP A 74 -11.81 32.55 21.91
N ARG A 75 -12.68 32.43 20.89
CA ARG A 75 -13.55 33.52 20.42
C ARG A 75 -14.89 33.65 21.17
N TRP A 76 -15.49 32.54 21.60
CA TRP A 76 -16.87 32.51 22.12
C TRP A 76 -17.09 31.45 23.21
N PHE A 77 -16.12 31.31 24.12
CA PHE A 77 -16.02 30.27 25.15
C PHE A 77 -17.34 29.69 25.69
N ARG A 78 -18.20 30.54 26.28
CA ARG A 78 -19.48 30.11 26.90
C ARG A 78 -20.46 29.49 25.89
N GLY A 79 -20.52 30.03 24.67
CA GLY A 79 -21.40 29.51 23.61
C GLY A 79 -20.84 28.27 22.94
N ALA A 80 -19.53 28.24 22.70
CA ALA A 80 -18.80 27.09 22.17
C ALA A 80 -18.94 25.86 23.09
N LEU A 81 -18.75 26.04 24.40
CA LEU A 81 -18.89 24.96 25.39
C LEU A 81 -20.36 24.54 25.58
N ALA A 82 -21.32 25.48 25.55
CA ALA A 82 -22.73 25.14 25.56
C ALA A 82 -23.16 24.36 24.31
N ALA A 83 -22.62 24.68 23.14
CA ALA A 83 -22.83 23.94 21.90
C ALA A 83 -22.25 22.52 22.00
N GLY A 84 -21.03 22.34 22.54
CA GLY A 84 -20.46 21.01 22.81
C GLY A 84 -21.35 20.16 23.72
N ALA A 85 -21.86 20.74 24.81
CA ALA A 85 -22.79 20.05 25.71
C ALA A 85 -24.11 19.65 25.03
N LEU A 86 -24.68 20.55 24.21
CA LEU A 86 -25.92 20.29 23.47
C LEU A 86 -25.73 19.25 22.36
N LEU A 87 -24.65 19.32 21.59
CA LEU A 87 -24.34 18.33 20.54
C LEU A 87 -24.09 16.93 21.14
N THR A 88 -23.40 16.86 22.28
CA THR A 88 -23.22 15.60 23.02
C THR A 88 -24.58 14.98 23.41
N LEU A 89 -25.52 15.80 23.91
CA LEU A 89 -26.87 15.35 24.23
C LEU A 89 -27.71 14.98 23.01
N VAL A 90 -27.70 15.80 21.96
CA VAL A 90 -28.45 15.54 20.73
C VAL A 90 -27.98 14.26 20.06
N GLY A 91 -26.67 14.05 19.93
CA GLY A 91 -26.13 12.81 19.36
C GLY A 91 -26.47 11.58 20.22
N ALA A 92 -26.49 11.70 21.55
CA ALA A 92 -26.91 10.60 22.43
C ALA A 92 -28.40 10.27 22.26
N ALA A 93 -29.26 11.28 22.16
CA ALA A 93 -30.68 11.12 21.89
C ALA A 93 -30.96 10.55 20.49
N VAL A 94 -30.16 10.90 19.47
CA VAL A 94 -30.28 10.35 18.10
C VAL A 94 -30.06 8.84 18.07
N ARG A 95 -29.18 8.27 18.92
CA ARG A 95 -29.02 6.80 19.06
C ARG A 95 -30.25 6.08 19.63
N LEU A 96 -31.32 6.79 20.00
CA LEU A 96 -32.58 6.23 20.51
C LEU A 96 -33.76 6.42 19.56
N VAL A 97 -33.58 7.12 18.43
CA VAL A 97 -34.66 7.49 17.49
C VAL A 97 -35.20 6.28 16.73
N ALA A 98 -34.29 5.44 16.20
CA ALA A 98 -34.60 4.11 15.69
C ALA A 98 -33.54 3.12 16.21
N ASP A 99 -33.92 1.85 16.32
CA ASP A 99 -33.05 0.77 16.80
C ASP A 99 -32.24 0.20 15.62
N ASP A 100 -31.46 1.05 14.96
CA ASP A 100 -30.66 0.72 13.78
C ASP A 100 -29.25 1.32 13.83
N PHE A 101 -28.33 0.71 13.08
CA PHE A 101 -26.93 1.15 13.00
C PHE A 101 -26.80 2.58 12.46
N THR A 102 -27.71 3.02 11.58
CA THR A 102 -27.70 4.37 10.98
C THR A 102 -27.90 5.45 12.03
N SER A 103 -28.89 5.27 12.91
CA SER A 103 -29.21 6.18 14.02
C SER A 103 -28.09 6.18 15.06
N VAL A 104 -27.51 5.01 15.33
CA VAL A 104 -26.31 4.88 16.17
C VAL A 104 -25.13 5.67 15.57
N LEU A 105 -24.84 5.49 14.27
CA LEU A 105 -23.73 6.13 13.56
C LEU A 105 -23.88 7.66 13.47
N ILE A 106 -25.07 8.17 13.12
CA ILE A 106 -25.33 9.62 13.10
C ILE A 106 -25.15 10.21 14.51
N GLY A 107 -25.67 9.53 15.54
CA GLY A 107 -25.43 9.91 16.92
C GLY A 107 -23.96 9.88 17.33
N GLN A 108 -23.20 8.88 16.86
CA GLN A 108 -21.75 8.73 17.09
C GLN A 108 -20.98 9.92 16.52
N VAL A 109 -21.25 10.32 15.26
CA VAL A 109 -20.63 11.48 14.59
C VAL A 109 -20.93 12.78 15.34
N LEU A 110 -22.19 13.04 15.71
CA LEU A 110 -22.58 14.27 16.41
C LEU A 110 -21.89 14.45 17.78
N ILE A 111 -21.52 13.36 18.45
CA ILE A 111 -20.78 13.40 19.72
C ILE A 111 -19.27 13.52 19.48
N ALA A 112 -18.75 12.95 18.39
CA ALA A 112 -17.36 13.15 17.97
C ALA A 112 -17.09 14.61 17.55
N ASP A 113 -18.02 15.26 16.85
CA ASP A 113 -17.98 16.70 16.56
C ASP A 113 -18.01 17.55 17.84
N ALA A 114 -18.72 17.10 18.87
CA ALA A 114 -18.84 17.78 20.15
C ALA A 114 -17.59 17.66 21.03
N GLN A 115 -16.90 16.51 21.00
CA GLN A 115 -15.80 16.19 21.92
C GLN A 115 -14.64 17.24 21.91
N PRO A 116 -14.18 17.78 20.77
CA PRO A 116 -13.21 18.88 20.72
C PRO A 116 -13.65 20.15 21.46
N LEU A 117 -14.94 20.50 21.43
CA LEU A 117 -15.47 21.69 22.13
C LEU A 117 -15.53 21.48 23.65
N VAL A 118 -15.47 20.24 24.12
CA VAL A 118 -15.46 19.88 25.54
C VAL A 118 -14.01 19.69 26.03
N LEU A 119 -13.21 18.86 25.38
CA LEU A 119 -11.85 18.52 25.84
C LEU A 119 -10.84 19.69 25.72
N ASN A 120 -10.99 20.57 24.73
CA ASN A 120 -10.18 21.79 24.65
C ASN A 120 -10.59 22.86 25.68
N ALA A 121 -11.74 22.70 26.33
CA ALA A 121 -12.24 23.65 27.31
C ALA A 121 -11.75 23.38 28.75
N ILE A 122 -11.07 22.25 29.03
CA ILE A 122 -10.65 21.84 30.39
C ILE A 122 -9.88 22.95 31.12
N THR A 123 -8.90 23.55 30.45
CA THR A 123 -8.09 24.64 30.99
C THR A 123 -8.91 25.93 31.09
N GLY A 124 -9.64 26.27 30.02
CA GLY A 124 -10.44 27.49 29.93
C GLY A 124 -11.59 27.56 30.94
N VAL A 125 -12.22 26.43 31.30
CA VAL A 125 -13.21 26.38 32.38
C VAL A 125 -12.54 26.72 33.70
N SER A 126 -11.38 26.10 33.97
CA SER A 126 -10.60 26.32 35.19
C SER A 126 -10.17 27.79 35.30
N ARG A 127 -9.67 28.39 34.23
CA ARG A 127 -9.23 29.80 34.20
C ARG A 127 -10.37 30.81 34.36
N ASN A 128 -11.49 30.61 33.66
CA ASN A 128 -12.61 31.56 33.66
C ASN A 128 -13.46 31.51 34.95
N TYR A 129 -13.40 30.41 35.72
CA TYR A 129 -14.30 30.14 36.84
C TYR A 129 -13.61 29.80 38.18
N LEU A 130 -12.28 29.64 38.23
CA LEU A 130 -11.50 29.46 39.46
C LEU A 130 -10.45 30.56 39.66
N VAL A 131 -10.15 30.86 40.93
CA VAL A 131 -8.96 31.65 41.27
C VAL A 131 -7.67 30.87 41.00
N GLU A 132 -6.57 31.59 40.77
CA GLU A 132 -5.30 31.04 40.29
C GLU A 132 -4.79 29.81 41.08
N GLN A 133 -4.82 29.89 42.42
CA GLN A 133 -4.44 28.80 43.34
C GLN A 133 -5.22 27.48 43.14
N ASP A 134 -6.43 27.55 42.56
CA ASP A 134 -7.33 26.41 42.38
C ASP A 134 -7.29 25.84 40.96
N ARG A 135 -6.71 26.55 39.98
CA ARG A 135 -6.78 26.18 38.55
C ARG A 135 -6.18 24.81 38.24
N ALA A 136 -5.03 24.49 38.82
CA ALA A 136 -4.41 23.17 38.65
C ALA A 136 -5.32 22.04 39.16
N THR A 137 -6.07 22.28 40.24
CA THR A 137 -7.07 21.35 40.77
C THR A 137 -8.30 21.26 39.86
N GLY A 138 -8.71 22.37 39.22
CA GLY A 138 -9.74 22.37 38.18
C GLY A 138 -9.36 21.54 36.95
N ILE A 139 -8.14 21.73 36.44
CA ILE A 139 -7.58 20.98 35.30
C ILE A 139 -7.44 19.50 35.66
N ALA A 140 -6.97 19.18 36.87
CA ALA A 140 -6.90 17.82 37.39
C ALA A 140 -8.29 17.15 37.42
N ILE A 141 -9.32 17.81 37.98
CA ILE A 141 -10.70 17.28 38.03
C ILE A 141 -11.28 17.10 36.62
N GLY A 142 -11.17 18.11 35.76
CA GLY A 142 -11.68 18.04 34.39
C GLY A 142 -10.99 16.99 33.52
N THR A 143 -9.70 16.73 33.76
CA THR A 143 -8.97 15.67 33.05
C THR A 143 -9.27 14.29 33.63
N ALA A 144 -9.30 14.13 34.96
CA ALA A 144 -9.63 12.87 35.63
C ALA A 144 -11.06 12.39 35.29
N SER A 145 -12.00 13.29 35.04
CA SER A 145 -13.37 12.93 34.67
C SER A 145 -13.48 12.29 33.28
N THR A 146 -12.53 12.53 32.37
CA THR A 146 -12.50 11.85 31.06
C THR A 146 -12.29 10.34 31.27
N PHE A 147 -11.24 9.96 32.01
CA PHE A 147 -10.96 8.56 32.38
C PHE A 147 -12.08 7.93 33.21
N ALA A 148 -12.76 8.70 34.07
CA ALA A 148 -13.94 8.22 34.79
C ALA A 148 -15.12 7.90 33.84
N GLY A 149 -15.29 8.67 32.76
CA GLY A 149 -16.25 8.37 31.69
C GLY A 149 -15.91 7.10 30.90
N MET A 150 -14.62 6.86 30.63
CA MET A 150 -14.14 5.61 30.00
C MET A 150 -14.44 4.39 30.90
N LEU A 151 -14.12 4.48 32.19
CA LEU A 151 -14.42 3.43 33.17
C LEU A 151 -15.93 3.14 33.23
N LEU A 152 -16.77 4.18 33.19
CA LEU A 152 -18.23 4.02 33.17
C LEU A 152 -18.71 3.31 31.90
N ALA A 153 -18.11 3.53 30.73
CA ALA A 153 -18.45 2.79 29.51
C ALA A 153 -18.19 1.29 29.65
N PHE A 154 -17.01 0.91 30.15
CA PHE A 154 -16.68 -0.51 30.38
C PHE A 154 -17.60 -1.15 31.42
N VAL A 155 -17.96 -0.43 32.48
CA VAL A 155 -18.92 -0.91 33.49
C VAL A 155 -20.33 -1.06 32.90
N LEU A 156 -20.83 -0.11 32.09
CA LEU A 156 -22.15 -0.24 31.47
C LEU A 156 -22.18 -1.37 30.44
N GLY A 157 -21.15 -1.52 29.60
CA GLY A 157 -21.04 -2.63 28.64
C GLY A 157 -21.01 -4.00 29.33
N PHE A 158 -20.31 -4.12 30.46
CA PHE A 158 -20.30 -5.35 31.26
C PHE A 158 -21.66 -5.64 31.92
N VAL A 159 -22.37 -4.62 32.42
CA VAL A 159 -23.69 -4.78 33.06
C VAL A 159 -24.81 -5.06 32.05
N PHE A 160 -24.70 -4.58 30.82
CA PHE A 160 -25.72 -4.69 29.77
C PHE A 160 -25.24 -5.50 28.55
N ALA A 161 -24.62 -6.66 28.81
CA ALA A 161 -24.01 -7.50 27.79
C ALA A 161 -25.00 -8.35 26.93
N GLY A 162 -26.31 -8.21 27.14
CA GLY A 162 -27.33 -8.85 26.29
C GLY A 162 -27.77 -7.97 25.11
N GLY A 163 -28.13 -8.58 23.96
CA GLY A 163 -28.62 -7.83 22.79
C GLY A 163 -29.89 -7.02 23.09
N ASP A 164 -30.81 -7.62 23.84
CA ASP A 164 -32.01 -6.98 24.39
C ASP A 164 -31.72 -5.83 25.38
N GLN A 165 -30.49 -5.76 25.90
CA GLN A 165 -30.04 -4.81 26.91
C GLN A 165 -29.29 -3.62 26.32
N LEU A 166 -28.79 -3.70 25.08
CA LEU A 166 -28.10 -2.60 24.38
C LEU A 166 -28.93 -1.31 24.37
N ARG A 167 -30.23 -1.42 24.10
CA ARG A 167 -31.13 -0.25 24.10
C ARG A 167 -31.27 0.36 25.50
N THR A 168 -31.24 -0.46 26.56
CA THR A 168 -31.23 0.00 27.96
C THR A 168 -29.92 0.71 28.30
N MET A 169 -28.77 0.18 27.85
CA MET A 169 -27.45 0.81 28.00
C MET A 169 -27.42 2.21 27.35
N LEU A 170 -27.97 2.34 26.14
CA LEU A 170 -28.10 3.63 25.44
C LEU A 170 -29.03 4.60 26.18
N VAL A 171 -30.17 4.13 26.71
CA VAL A 171 -31.08 4.98 27.51
C VAL A 171 -30.38 5.50 28.78
N VAL A 172 -29.69 4.65 29.53
CA VAL A 172 -28.93 5.03 30.73
C VAL A 172 -27.86 6.07 30.38
N SER A 173 -27.12 5.84 29.30
CA SER A 173 -26.09 6.75 28.80
C SER A 173 -26.65 8.13 28.42
N THR A 174 -27.80 8.16 27.74
CA THR A 174 -28.47 9.39 27.33
C THR A 174 -29.07 10.15 28.52
N VAL A 175 -29.63 9.46 29.52
CA VAL A 175 -30.12 10.09 30.76
C VAL A 175 -28.98 10.74 31.55
N PHE A 176 -27.84 10.05 31.71
CA PHE A 176 -26.64 10.64 32.32
C PHE A 176 -26.18 11.90 31.57
N THR A 177 -26.14 11.81 30.23
CA THR A 177 -25.74 12.92 29.35
C THR A 177 -26.71 14.11 29.44
N ALA A 178 -28.02 13.86 29.52
CA ALA A 178 -29.04 14.88 29.67
C ALA A 178 -28.90 15.63 31.01
N ALA A 179 -28.67 14.91 32.11
CA ALA A 179 -28.39 15.51 33.41
C ALA A 179 -27.10 16.36 33.38
N ALA A 180 -26.01 15.83 32.81
CA ALA A 180 -24.74 16.53 32.67
C ALA A 180 -24.87 17.83 31.86
N ALA A 181 -25.50 17.76 30.68
CA ALA A 181 -25.70 18.92 29.81
C ALA A 181 -26.63 19.96 30.47
N ALA A 182 -27.72 19.54 31.11
CA ALA A 182 -28.63 20.45 31.81
C ALA A 182 -27.93 21.18 32.98
N LEU A 183 -27.13 20.46 33.79
CA LEU A 183 -26.35 21.05 34.87
C LEU A 183 -25.32 22.06 34.35
N LEU A 184 -24.61 21.74 33.26
CA LEU A 184 -23.62 22.66 32.68
C LEU A 184 -24.29 23.90 32.07
N LEU A 185 -25.40 23.73 31.35
CA LEU A 185 -26.17 24.85 30.79
C LEU A 185 -26.76 25.77 31.87
N LEU A 186 -27.16 25.21 33.02
CA LEU A 186 -27.57 25.99 34.20
C LEU A 186 -26.39 26.74 34.83
N ALA A 187 -25.26 26.07 35.03
CA ALA A 187 -24.05 26.66 35.61
C ALA A 187 -23.47 27.80 34.73
N LEU A 188 -23.43 27.60 33.41
CA LEU A 188 -22.96 28.57 32.42
C LEU A 188 -23.85 29.82 32.29
N ARG A 189 -25.05 29.87 32.91
CA ARG A 189 -25.87 31.10 32.95
C ARG A 189 -25.14 32.25 33.65
N ARG A 190 -24.29 31.97 34.64
CA ARG A 190 -23.46 32.98 35.31
C ARG A 190 -22.17 33.24 34.52
N PRO A 191 -21.83 34.49 34.17
CA PRO A 191 -20.56 34.81 33.49
C PRO A 191 -19.36 34.54 34.40
N GLY A 192 -18.22 34.15 33.82
CA GLY A 192 -16.94 34.00 34.52
C GLY A 192 -16.39 35.34 35.02
N GLU A 193 -15.60 35.30 36.10
CA GLU A 193 -15.18 36.50 36.85
C GLU A 193 -14.00 37.24 36.19
N GLN A 194 -13.24 36.58 35.32
CA GLN A 194 -12.11 37.19 34.59
C GLN A 194 -12.47 37.49 33.13
N HIS A 195 -13.16 38.60 32.89
CA HIS A 195 -13.23 39.20 31.54
C HIS A 195 -11.98 40.07 31.30
N VAL A 196 -11.06 39.59 30.46
CA VAL A 196 -10.12 40.48 29.75
C VAL A 196 -10.84 40.99 28.50
N THR A 197 -10.73 42.28 28.22
CA THR A 197 -11.43 42.94 27.11
C THR A 197 -10.84 42.56 25.76
N VAL A 198 -11.70 42.29 24.78
CA VAL A 198 -11.30 41.91 23.41
C VAL A 198 -10.58 43.08 22.72
N ALA A 199 -9.24 43.03 22.71
CA ALA A 199 -8.41 43.71 21.73
C ALA A 199 -8.10 42.73 20.58
N GLY A 200 -8.17 43.19 19.33
CA GLY A 200 -8.15 42.34 18.13
C GLY A 200 -6.80 41.72 17.78
N SER A 201 -6.22 40.90 18.66
CA SER A 201 -5.06 40.05 18.34
C SER A 201 -5.46 38.96 17.34
N LYS A 202 -4.63 38.75 16.31
CA LYS A 202 -4.82 37.63 15.37
C LYS A 202 -4.35 36.35 16.04
N GLY A 203 -5.27 35.67 16.74
CA GLY A 203 -5.15 34.31 17.29
C GLY A 203 -4.85 33.28 16.19
N SER A 204 -3.62 33.30 15.72
CA SER A 204 -3.14 32.52 14.59
C SER A 204 -2.47 31.26 15.11
N VAL A 205 -2.82 30.12 14.53
CA VAL A 205 -2.14 28.84 14.78
C VAL A 205 -0.62 28.98 14.57
N LYS A 206 -0.21 29.85 13.64
CA LYS A 206 1.21 30.18 13.37
C LYS A 206 1.89 30.87 14.56
N ALA A 207 1.16 31.65 15.37
CA ALA A 207 1.69 32.28 16.58
C ALA A 207 1.85 31.24 17.70
N THR A 208 0.79 30.50 18.03
CA THR A 208 0.81 29.43 19.04
C THR A 208 1.87 28.36 18.72
N TRP A 209 2.00 27.96 17.46
CA TRP A 209 3.01 27.02 16.98
C TRP A 209 4.42 27.63 16.86
N SER A 210 4.56 28.95 16.82
CA SER A 210 5.90 29.57 16.81
C SER A 210 6.60 29.47 18.17
N ASP A 211 5.86 29.44 19.28
CA ASP A 211 6.43 29.26 20.61
C ASP A 211 7.14 27.89 20.70
N PRO A 212 8.46 27.85 20.96
CA PRO A 212 9.18 26.60 21.12
C PRO A 212 8.69 25.79 22.34
N PHE A 213 8.16 26.44 23.38
CA PHE A 213 7.62 25.76 24.56
C PHE A 213 6.38 24.92 24.21
N ILE A 214 5.43 25.49 23.46
CA ILE A 214 4.21 24.77 23.06
C ILE A 214 4.54 23.62 22.10
N ARG A 215 5.50 23.80 21.17
CA ARG A 215 6.00 22.68 20.36
C ARG A 215 6.64 21.58 21.21
N ARG A 216 7.50 21.93 22.20
CA ARG A 216 8.07 20.96 23.15
C ARG A 216 6.95 20.22 23.91
N LEU A 217 5.90 20.91 24.36
CA LEU A 217 4.74 20.29 25.03
C LEU A 217 3.94 19.34 24.11
N CYS A 218 3.74 19.68 22.83
CA CYS A 218 3.09 18.79 21.86
C CYS A 218 3.89 17.49 21.65
N PHE A 219 5.21 17.58 21.40
CA PHE A 219 6.07 16.39 21.30
C PHE A 219 6.11 15.60 22.61
N LEU A 220 6.09 16.31 23.75
CA LEU A 220 6.09 15.70 25.07
C LEU A 220 4.82 14.92 25.36
N VAL A 221 3.63 15.36 24.95
CA VAL A 221 2.38 14.63 25.25
C VAL A 221 2.20 13.39 24.36
N ALA A 222 2.74 13.41 23.14
CA ALA A 222 2.62 12.31 22.18
C ALA A 222 3.22 10.99 22.68
N LEU A 223 4.40 11.04 23.31
CA LEU A 223 5.14 9.86 23.77
C LEU A 223 4.49 9.10 24.97
N PRO A 224 4.17 9.73 26.12
CA PRO A 224 3.52 9.07 27.24
C PRO A 224 2.09 8.67 26.92
N PHE A 225 1.34 9.51 26.20
CA PHE A 225 -0.04 9.18 25.83
C PHE A 225 -0.07 8.03 24.81
N GLY A 226 0.83 8.03 23.82
CA GLY A 226 0.98 6.92 22.89
C GLY A 226 1.41 5.62 23.55
N THR A 227 2.34 5.68 24.52
CA THR A 227 2.72 4.52 25.32
C THR A 227 1.54 3.98 26.14
N PHE A 228 0.75 4.88 26.76
CA PHE A 228 -0.46 4.49 27.50
C PHE A 228 -1.51 3.82 26.60
N ILE A 229 -1.82 4.38 25.44
CA ILE A 229 -2.79 3.80 24.49
C ILE A 229 -2.28 2.46 23.96
N ALA A 230 -1.00 2.34 23.63
CA ALA A 230 -0.42 1.08 23.17
C ALA A 230 -0.52 -0.03 24.23
N LEU A 231 -0.20 0.28 25.49
CA LEU A 231 -0.34 -0.67 26.60
C LEU A 231 -1.80 -1.03 26.86
N THR A 232 -2.71 -0.06 26.90
CA THR A 232 -4.14 -0.33 27.17
C THR A 232 -4.86 -1.05 26.03
N THR A 233 -4.36 -0.95 24.80
CA THR A 233 -4.88 -1.69 23.64
C THR A 233 -4.32 -3.11 23.55
N PHE A 234 -3.02 -3.31 23.80
CA PHE A 234 -2.33 -4.57 23.51
C PHE A 234 -1.86 -5.38 24.74
N ALA A 235 -2.02 -4.90 25.98
CA ALA A 235 -1.53 -5.65 27.16
C ALA A 235 -2.13 -7.06 27.29
N GLN A 236 -3.38 -7.31 26.86
CA GLN A 236 -3.95 -8.66 26.87
C GLN A 236 -3.17 -9.63 25.95
N PRO A 237 -3.12 -9.44 24.61
CA PRO A 237 -2.39 -10.35 23.73
C PRO A 237 -0.86 -10.34 23.96
N LEU A 238 -0.28 -9.25 24.50
CA LEU A 238 1.13 -9.22 24.88
C LEU A 238 1.46 -10.04 26.14
N LEU A 239 0.47 -10.33 27.00
CA LEU A 239 0.66 -11.10 28.24
C LEU A 239 0.13 -12.54 28.16
N GLU A 240 -0.73 -12.85 27.19
CA GLU A 240 -1.24 -14.20 26.93
C GLU A 240 -0.11 -15.24 26.69
N PRO A 241 0.96 -14.96 25.91
CA PRO A 241 2.12 -15.88 25.79
C PRO A 241 2.88 -16.16 27.09
N ALA A 242 2.66 -15.36 28.15
CA ALA A 242 3.19 -15.58 29.49
C ALA A 242 2.19 -16.26 30.45
N GLY A 243 1.09 -16.79 29.93
CA GLY A 243 0.07 -17.53 30.70
C GLY A 243 -0.88 -16.63 31.51
N VAL A 244 -0.96 -15.34 31.21
CA VAL A 244 -1.93 -14.43 31.85
C VAL A 244 -3.28 -14.58 31.15
N SER A 245 -4.33 -14.96 31.89
CA SER A 245 -5.67 -15.10 31.30
C SER A 245 -6.27 -13.75 30.91
N ALA A 246 -7.20 -13.77 29.94
CA ALA A 246 -7.94 -12.58 29.51
C ALA A 246 -8.61 -11.85 30.70
N ASP A 247 -9.27 -12.57 31.61
CA ASP A 247 -9.88 -11.99 32.82
C ASP A 247 -8.85 -11.28 33.70
N THR A 248 -7.65 -11.86 33.82
CA THR A 248 -6.56 -11.33 34.64
C THR A 248 -5.97 -10.06 34.00
N ALA A 249 -5.81 -10.05 32.68
CA ALA A 249 -5.38 -8.87 31.92
C ALA A 249 -6.44 -7.75 31.94
N ASN A 250 -7.72 -8.09 31.78
CA ASN A 250 -8.83 -7.15 31.89
C ASN A 250 -8.91 -6.51 33.28
N LEU A 251 -8.69 -7.28 34.36
CA LEU A 251 -8.57 -6.74 35.70
C LEU A 251 -7.37 -5.78 35.86
N MET A 252 -6.22 -6.07 35.24
CA MET A 252 -5.09 -5.13 35.21
C MET A 252 -5.43 -3.83 34.50
N LEU A 253 -6.15 -3.89 33.37
CA LEU A 253 -6.54 -2.72 32.59
C LEU A 253 -7.56 -1.84 33.35
N ILE A 254 -8.56 -2.45 34.00
CA ILE A 254 -9.51 -1.74 34.87
C ILE A 254 -8.76 -1.05 36.02
N LEU A 255 -7.84 -1.75 36.69
CA LEU A 255 -7.06 -1.19 37.79
C LEU A 255 -6.07 -0.11 37.32
N ASN A 256 -5.51 -0.23 36.11
CA ASN A 256 -4.70 0.80 35.46
C ASN A 256 -5.50 2.10 35.22
N VAL A 257 -6.73 2.00 34.70
CA VAL A 257 -7.61 3.15 34.48
C VAL A 257 -8.02 3.79 35.82
N VAL A 258 -8.35 2.99 36.84
CA VAL A 258 -8.63 3.50 38.20
C VAL A 258 -7.41 4.22 38.80
N ALA A 259 -6.21 3.63 38.66
CA ALA A 259 -4.96 4.28 39.08
C ALA A 259 -4.69 5.58 38.29
N GLY A 260 -5.05 5.63 37.01
CA GLY A 260 -5.01 6.84 36.17
C GLY A 260 -5.94 7.95 36.64
N ILE A 261 -7.18 7.62 37.05
CA ILE A 261 -8.13 8.58 37.62
C ILE A 261 -7.57 9.19 38.91
N VAL A 262 -7.09 8.34 39.83
CA VAL A 262 -6.49 8.77 41.11
C VAL A 262 -5.21 9.59 40.87
N GLY A 263 -4.35 9.15 39.96
CA GLY A 263 -3.14 9.86 39.57
C GLY A 263 -3.46 11.26 39.04
N CYS A 264 -4.37 11.37 38.06
CA CYS A 264 -4.77 12.64 37.46
C CYS A 264 -5.40 13.62 38.47
N ALA A 265 -6.10 13.12 39.49
CA ALA A 265 -6.67 13.95 40.54
C ALA A 265 -5.63 14.47 41.55
N VAL A 266 -4.59 13.68 41.87
CA VAL A 266 -3.65 13.96 42.98
C VAL A 266 -2.30 14.51 42.50
N VAL A 267 -1.68 13.85 41.52
CA VAL A 267 -0.28 14.11 41.13
C VAL A 267 -0.06 15.51 40.53
N PRO A 268 -0.92 16.06 39.64
CA PRO A 268 -0.71 17.40 39.08
C PRO A 268 -0.84 18.51 40.13
N VAL A 269 -1.75 18.33 41.10
CA VAL A 269 -1.98 19.26 42.21
C VAL A 269 -0.77 19.25 43.16
N LEU A 270 -0.24 18.07 43.48
CA LEU A 270 0.97 17.94 44.29
C LEU A 270 2.20 18.50 43.58
N ALA A 271 2.37 18.19 42.28
CA ALA A 271 3.48 18.68 41.48
C ALA A 271 3.48 20.22 41.39
N THR A 272 2.32 20.82 41.14
CA THR A 272 2.09 22.27 41.15
C THR A 272 2.43 22.89 42.51
N ARG A 273 1.89 22.35 43.61
CA ARG A 273 2.11 22.88 44.97
C ARG A 273 3.58 22.80 45.42
N LEU A 274 4.37 21.92 44.82
CA LEU A 274 5.79 21.73 45.12
C LEU A 274 6.74 22.44 44.13
N GLY A 275 6.22 23.07 43.06
CA GLY A 275 7.04 23.63 41.97
C GLY A 275 7.95 22.58 41.33
N ARG A 276 7.38 21.42 41.00
CA ARG A 276 8.11 20.20 40.59
C ARG A 276 7.45 19.46 39.42
N GLU A 277 6.60 20.12 38.65
CA GLU A 277 5.92 19.63 37.45
C GLU A 277 6.84 18.78 36.55
N VAL A 278 8.00 19.33 36.19
CA VAL A 278 9.04 18.65 35.40
C VAL A 278 9.55 17.36 36.06
N ALA A 279 9.75 17.35 37.38
CA ALA A 279 10.27 16.18 38.10
C ALA A 279 9.24 15.05 38.20
N PHE A 280 7.96 15.37 38.42
CA PHE A 280 6.90 14.37 38.42
C PHE A 280 6.70 13.74 37.02
N MET A 281 6.79 14.52 35.94
CA MET A 281 6.75 13.98 34.58
C MET A 281 7.93 13.05 34.26
N VAL A 282 9.16 13.36 34.71
CA VAL A 282 10.30 12.42 34.59
C VAL A 282 10.04 11.13 35.36
N VAL A 283 9.51 11.20 36.59
CA VAL A 283 9.18 10.00 37.38
C VAL A 283 8.15 9.12 36.66
N GLY A 284 7.11 9.72 36.06
CA GLY A 284 6.12 8.99 35.27
C GLY A 284 6.71 8.26 34.07
N LEU A 285 7.51 8.97 33.26
CA LEU A 285 8.18 8.41 32.08
C LEU A 285 9.17 7.29 32.43
N VAL A 286 9.95 7.47 33.50
CA VAL A 286 10.90 6.45 33.98
C VAL A 286 10.15 5.24 34.55
N ALA A 287 9.08 5.45 35.33
CA ALA A 287 8.26 4.36 35.86
C ALA A 287 7.61 3.53 34.74
N ALA A 288 7.10 4.18 33.69
CA ALA A 288 6.59 3.50 32.51
C ALA A 288 7.68 2.76 31.73
N GLY A 289 8.83 3.39 31.50
CA GLY A 289 9.98 2.78 30.83
C GLY A 289 10.49 1.53 31.55
N VAL A 290 10.64 1.61 32.88
CA VAL A 290 11.04 0.49 33.74
C VAL A 290 9.97 -0.59 33.80
N GLY A 291 8.69 -0.22 33.90
CA GLY A 291 7.57 -1.19 33.90
C GLY A 291 7.47 -1.97 32.58
N CYS A 292 7.64 -1.29 31.45
CA CYS A 292 7.68 -1.93 30.13
C CYS A 292 8.93 -2.81 29.98
N ALA A 293 10.11 -2.35 30.40
CA ALA A 293 11.32 -3.18 30.38
C ALA A 293 11.20 -4.42 31.28
N ALA A 294 10.57 -4.30 32.45
CA ALA A 294 10.30 -5.44 33.33
C ALA A 294 9.35 -6.44 32.67
N LEU A 295 8.30 -5.98 31.99
CA LEU A 295 7.42 -6.83 31.18
C LEU A 295 8.12 -7.46 29.98
N ALA A 296 9.09 -6.80 29.37
CA ALA A 296 9.86 -7.38 28.26
C ALA A 296 10.73 -8.57 28.67
N PHE A 297 11.30 -8.54 29.88
CA PHE A 297 12.27 -9.54 30.37
C PHE A 297 11.71 -10.54 31.39
N ALA A 298 10.62 -10.20 32.08
CA ALA A 298 9.97 -11.05 33.09
C ALA A 298 8.43 -10.94 33.04
N PRO A 299 7.78 -11.18 31.87
CA PRO A 299 6.33 -11.10 31.75
C PRO A 299 5.67 -12.12 32.67
N SER A 300 4.76 -11.65 33.51
CA SER A 300 4.01 -12.45 34.49
C SER A 300 2.85 -11.61 35.04
N ALA A 301 1.85 -12.25 35.65
CA ALA A 301 0.73 -11.52 36.25
C ALA A 301 1.19 -10.52 37.33
N ALA A 302 2.14 -10.90 38.19
CA ALA A 302 2.67 -10.01 39.24
C ALA A 302 3.35 -8.75 38.66
N VAL A 303 4.18 -8.93 37.63
CA VAL A 303 4.85 -7.79 36.96
C VAL A 303 3.84 -6.97 36.15
N GLY A 304 2.84 -7.60 35.53
CA GLY A 304 1.74 -6.93 34.84
C GLY A 304 0.94 -6.00 35.74
N PHE A 305 0.49 -6.48 36.91
CA PHE A 305 -0.20 -5.63 37.89
C PHE A 305 0.69 -4.46 38.34
N LEU A 306 1.95 -4.70 38.71
CA LEU A 306 2.85 -3.64 39.18
C LEU A 306 3.17 -2.60 38.10
N ALA A 307 3.49 -3.04 36.88
CA ALA A 307 3.82 -2.15 35.77
C ALA A 307 2.60 -1.33 35.31
N LEU A 308 1.44 -1.96 35.14
CA LEU A 308 0.24 -1.26 34.67
C LEU A 308 -0.36 -0.35 35.76
N LEU A 309 -0.30 -0.71 37.05
CA LEU A 309 -0.64 0.22 38.14
C LEU A 309 0.31 1.43 38.17
N ALA A 310 1.61 1.23 38.01
CA ALA A 310 2.59 2.32 37.99
C ALA A 310 2.41 3.24 36.77
N VAL A 311 2.16 2.68 35.58
CA VAL A 311 1.80 3.44 34.37
C VAL A 311 0.54 4.26 34.61
N GLY A 312 -0.52 3.66 35.16
CA GLY A 312 -1.76 4.38 35.50
C GLY A 312 -1.49 5.54 36.45
N LEU A 313 -0.93 5.25 37.62
CA LEU A 313 -0.75 6.22 38.70
C LEU A 313 0.24 7.35 38.37
N LEU A 314 1.26 7.10 37.54
CA LEU A 314 2.41 8.01 37.36
C LEU A 314 2.59 8.53 35.92
N LEU A 315 2.21 7.80 34.87
CA LEU A 315 2.37 8.25 33.47
C LEU A 315 1.20 9.12 33.02
N VAL A 316 -0.04 8.66 33.24
CA VAL A 316 -1.28 9.36 32.84
C VAL A 316 -1.35 10.82 33.35
N PRO A 317 -0.89 11.15 34.58
CA PRO A 317 -0.90 12.52 35.08
C PRO A 317 0.00 13.51 34.33
N ALA A 318 0.88 13.04 33.42
CA ALA A 318 1.65 13.95 32.57
C ALA A 318 0.74 14.84 31.70
N LEU A 319 -0.41 14.33 31.24
CA LEU A 319 -1.37 15.09 30.44
C LEU A 319 -1.94 16.32 31.20
N PRO A 320 -2.57 16.19 32.39
CA PRO A 320 -3.03 17.36 33.15
C PRO A 320 -1.90 18.29 33.62
N ILE A 321 -0.67 17.79 33.83
CA ILE A 321 0.50 18.67 34.08
C ILE A 321 0.82 19.51 32.83
N VAL A 322 0.88 18.90 31.64
CA VAL A 322 1.10 19.60 30.37
C VAL A 322 0.00 20.63 30.10
N LEU A 323 -1.27 20.31 30.38
CA LEU A 323 -2.39 21.26 30.26
C LEU A 323 -2.27 22.42 31.25
N ALA A 324 -1.84 22.19 32.49
CA ALA A 324 -1.60 23.26 33.48
C ALA A 324 -0.41 24.16 33.11
N LEU A 325 0.68 23.60 32.55
CA LEU A 325 1.80 24.37 32.00
C LEU A 325 1.39 25.20 30.77
N THR A 326 0.38 24.75 30.03
CA THR A 326 -0.17 25.45 28.86
C THR A 326 -1.01 26.66 29.28
N GLU A 327 -1.93 26.49 30.23
CA GLU A 327 -2.77 27.59 30.77
C GLU A 327 -1.93 28.79 31.24
N ARG A 328 -0.87 28.53 32.01
CA ARG A 328 0.08 29.56 32.48
C ARG A 328 0.82 30.29 31.34
N ARG A 329 0.99 29.66 30.17
CA ARG A 329 1.84 30.17 29.08
C ARG A 329 1.07 30.88 27.97
N THR A 330 -0.14 30.43 27.62
CA THR A 330 -0.72 30.73 26.30
C THR A 330 -1.67 31.93 26.23
N GLY A 331 -2.08 32.49 27.37
CA GLY A 331 -2.86 33.72 27.41
C GLY A 331 -4.14 33.64 26.56
N GLU A 332 -4.29 34.48 25.55
CA GLU A 332 -5.51 34.60 24.74
C GLU A 332 -5.73 33.46 23.70
N ALA A 333 -4.76 32.54 23.52
CA ALA A 333 -4.81 31.48 22.50
C ALA A 333 -4.85 30.06 23.11
N GLU A 334 -5.51 29.93 24.24
CA GLU A 334 -5.47 28.77 25.14
C GLU A 334 -6.22 27.55 24.60
N GLY A 335 -7.43 27.71 24.10
CA GLY A 335 -8.20 26.63 23.48
C GLY A 335 -7.52 26.12 22.21
N THR A 336 -6.93 27.02 21.41
CA THR A 336 -6.09 26.66 20.27
C THR A 336 -4.84 25.84 20.69
N ALA A 337 -4.22 26.16 21.83
CA ALA A 337 -3.07 25.43 22.34
C ALA A 337 -3.45 24.06 22.92
N ALA A 338 -4.53 23.98 23.70
CA ALA A 338 -5.10 22.72 24.19
C ALA A 338 -5.44 21.78 23.01
N GLY A 339 -6.01 22.33 21.92
CA GLY A 339 -6.28 21.60 20.69
C GLY A 339 -5.02 21.03 20.01
N LEU A 340 -3.93 21.80 19.95
CA LEU A 340 -2.65 21.31 19.41
C LEU A 340 -2.05 20.18 20.28
N ILE A 341 -2.23 20.24 21.60
CA ILE A 341 -1.72 19.23 22.54
C ILE A 341 -2.54 17.94 22.43
N TRP A 342 -3.87 18.02 22.50
CA TRP A 342 -4.74 16.84 22.32
C TRP A 342 -4.57 16.19 20.94
N LEU A 343 -4.36 16.98 19.87
CA LEU A 343 -4.04 16.47 18.53
C LEU A 343 -2.71 15.71 18.54
N ALA A 344 -1.65 16.27 19.13
CA ALA A 344 -0.35 15.60 19.22
C ALA A 344 -0.40 14.33 20.09
N GLY A 345 -1.21 14.34 21.16
CA GLY A 345 -1.49 13.16 21.99
C GLY A 345 -2.15 12.04 21.20
N ASN A 346 -3.25 12.33 20.49
CA ASN A 346 -3.94 11.34 19.65
C ASN A 346 -3.06 10.82 18.50
N LEU A 347 -2.23 11.67 17.89
CA LEU A 347 -1.27 11.26 16.86
C LEU A 347 -0.18 10.33 17.44
N GLY A 348 0.32 10.61 18.65
CA GLY A 348 1.22 9.72 19.39
C GLY A 348 0.54 8.39 19.75
N GLY A 349 -0.73 8.44 20.15
CA GLY A 349 -1.66 7.31 20.27
C GLY A 349 -1.62 6.41 19.06
N LEU A 350 -2.01 6.95 17.90
CA LEU A 350 -2.05 6.23 16.63
C LEU A 350 -0.68 5.63 16.27
N VAL A 351 0.40 6.42 16.30
CA VAL A 351 1.73 5.97 15.86
C VAL A 351 2.30 4.89 16.79
N ILE A 352 2.31 5.11 18.10
CA ILE A 352 2.95 4.18 19.04
C ILE A 352 2.11 2.91 19.20
N ALA A 353 0.77 3.01 19.25
CA ALA A 353 -0.09 1.84 19.29
C ALA A 353 0.00 1.02 17.99
N THR A 354 0.07 1.66 16.81
CA THR A 354 0.26 0.93 15.54
C THR A 354 1.60 0.18 15.49
N VAL A 355 2.69 0.80 15.93
CA VAL A 355 4.01 0.14 15.96
C VAL A 355 4.07 -1.00 16.98
N VAL A 356 3.45 -0.85 18.16
CA VAL A 356 3.31 -1.92 19.15
C VAL A 356 2.37 -3.03 18.65
N GLY A 357 1.31 -2.70 17.93
CA GLY A 357 0.39 -3.65 17.30
C GLY A 357 1.04 -4.50 16.20
N PHE A 358 1.91 -3.90 15.38
CA PHE A 358 2.76 -4.65 14.44
C PHE A 358 3.80 -5.58 15.12
N LEU A 359 3.95 -5.47 16.45
CA LEU A 359 4.83 -6.31 17.26
C LEU A 359 4.04 -7.16 18.27
N VAL A 360 2.71 -7.28 18.14
CA VAL A 360 1.87 -7.96 19.15
C VAL A 360 2.24 -9.43 19.34
N ASP A 361 2.57 -10.13 18.24
CA ASP A 361 3.07 -11.51 18.25
C ASP A 361 4.51 -11.64 18.79
N HIS A 362 5.15 -10.52 19.15
CA HIS A 362 6.53 -10.43 19.63
C HIS A 362 6.60 -9.60 20.93
N PRO A 363 6.12 -10.13 22.08
CA PRO A 363 5.93 -9.31 23.29
C PRO A 363 7.18 -8.62 23.83
N THR A 364 8.33 -9.28 23.84
CA THR A 364 9.59 -8.67 24.30
C THR A 364 9.98 -7.45 23.43
N PRO A 365 10.08 -7.54 22.08
CA PRO A 365 10.19 -6.36 21.22
C PRO A 365 9.13 -5.28 21.42
N ALA A 366 7.85 -5.64 21.52
CA ALA A 366 6.75 -4.68 21.73
C ALA A 366 6.89 -3.89 23.03
N PHE A 367 7.15 -4.58 24.15
CA PHE A 367 7.39 -3.95 25.44
C PHE A 367 8.70 -3.14 25.46
N LEU A 368 9.75 -3.55 24.73
CA LEU A 368 10.96 -2.73 24.57
C LEU A 368 10.72 -1.45 23.75
N VAL A 369 9.88 -1.50 22.71
CA VAL A 369 9.48 -0.31 21.96
C VAL A 369 8.65 0.64 22.81
N ALA A 370 7.71 0.13 23.61
CA ALA A 370 6.97 0.93 24.59
C ALA A 370 7.89 1.55 25.65
N ALA A 371 8.90 0.80 26.13
CA ALA A 371 9.90 1.31 27.07
C ALA A 371 10.75 2.43 26.45
N LEU A 372 11.21 2.26 25.21
CA LEU A 372 11.99 3.27 24.47
C LEU A 372 11.16 4.53 24.17
N ALA A 373 9.88 4.38 23.82
CA ALA A 373 8.97 5.51 23.59
C ALA A 373 8.79 6.37 24.86
N ALA A 374 8.57 5.73 26.02
CA ALA A 374 8.50 6.43 27.30
C ALA A 374 9.83 7.12 27.67
N LEU A 375 10.97 6.40 27.57
CA LEU A 375 12.27 6.95 27.95
C LEU A 375 12.75 8.07 27.01
N ALA A 376 12.39 8.03 25.73
CA ALA A 376 12.63 9.12 24.77
C ALA A 376 11.93 10.45 25.15
N GLY A 377 10.89 10.40 25.99
CA GLY A 377 10.25 11.59 26.54
C GLY A 377 11.11 12.30 27.61
N VAL A 378 12.04 11.61 28.27
CA VAL A 378 12.77 12.16 29.43
C VAL A 378 13.68 13.35 29.03
N PRO A 379 14.47 13.30 27.94
CA PRO A 379 15.19 14.48 27.44
C PRO A 379 14.26 15.64 27.08
N ALA A 380 13.08 15.36 26.51
CA ALA A 380 12.10 16.40 26.17
C ALA A 380 11.56 17.11 27.42
N VAL A 381 11.20 16.36 28.47
CA VAL A 381 10.81 16.93 29.78
C VAL A 381 11.94 17.77 30.38
N LEU A 382 13.17 17.23 30.42
CA LEU A 382 14.29 17.92 31.04
C LEU A 382 14.64 19.24 30.34
N SER A 383 14.41 19.33 29.02
CA SER A 383 14.58 20.58 28.26
C SER A 383 13.63 21.71 28.67
N LEU A 384 12.55 21.44 29.42
CA LEU A 384 11.65 22.50 29.90
C LEU A 384 12.30 23.37 30.98
N ARG A 385 13.29 22.84 31.73
CA ARG A 385 14.01 23.57 32.79
C ARG A 385 14.82 24.76 32.30
N GLU A 386 15.15 24.80 31.01
CA GLU A 386 15.89 25.90 30.38
C GLU A 386 15.07 27.20 30.28
N HIS A 387 13.75 27.13 30.51
CA HIS A 387 12.81 28.25 30.38
C HIS A 387 11.97 28.48 31.65
N GLU A 388 12.30 27.83 32.77
CA GLU A 388 11.71 28.11 34.09
C GLU A 388 12.51 29.23 34.78
N ASP A 389 12.04 30.47 34.64
CA ASP A 389 12.56 31.59 35.45
C ASP A 389 12.24 31.38 36.95
N VAL A 390 13.23 31.67 37.79
CA VAL A 390 13.20 31.75 39.28
C VAL A 390 13.63 30.52 40.11
N ARG A 391 14.82 30.69 40.72
CA ARG A 391 15.43 30.04 41.93
C ARG A 391 16.14 28.68 41.80
N PRO A 392 17.40 28.56 42.27
CA PRO A 392 18.17 27.32 42.23
C PRO A 392 17.81 26.36 43.37
N LEU A 393 17.34 25.16 43.03
CA LEU A 393 17.30 24.03 43.95
C LEU A 393 18.62 23.26 43.90
N ARG A 394 19.21 22.96 45.07
CA ARG A 394 20.44 22.15 45.18
C ARG A 394 20.22 20.74 44.59
N PRO A 395 21.22 20.15 43.91
CA PRO A 395 21.08 18.83 43.31
C PRO A 395 20.90 17.73 44.36
N GLY A 396 19.72 17.09 44.37
CA GLY A 396 19.49 15.83 45.06
C GLY A 396 19.92 14.62 44.21
N PRO A 397 20.04 13.41 44.81
CA PRO A 397 20.73 12.26 44.20
C PRO A 397 20.06 11.63 42.96
N VAL A 398 18.89 12.13 42.53
CA VAL A 398 18.12 11.58 41.40
C VAL A 398 18.85 11.70 40.05
N ALA A 399 19.83 12.61 39.93
CA ALA A 399 20.63 12.76 38.71
C ALA A 399 21.62 11.60 38.44
N ALA A 400 21.95 10.79 39.45
CA ALA A 400 23.04 9.80 39.35
C ALA A 400 22.69 8.56 38.51
N VAL A 401 21.41 8.20 38.39
CA VAL A 401 20.98 6.95 37.73
C VAL A 401 20.98 7.07 36.19
N ALA A 402 20.73 8.26 35.65
CA ALA A 402 20.60 8.48 34.21
C ALA A 402 21.94 8.40 33.43
N CYS A 403 23.09 8.56 34.09
CA CYS A 403 24.39 8.65 33.42
C CYS A 403 25.11 7.29 33.22
N LEU A 404 24.59 6.18 33.78
CA LEU A 404 25.31 4.90 33.88
C LEU A 404 25.03 3.89 32.75
N LEU A 405 24.16 4.22 31.79
CA LEU A 405 23.83 3.35 30.64
C LEU A 405 24.32 3.88 29.28
N ALA A 406 25.05 5.00 29.25
CA ALA A 406 25.49 5.66 28.01
C ALA A 406 26.95 5.34 27.61
N VAL A 407 27.61 4.37 28.25
CA VAL A 407 29.04 4.07 28.04
C VAL A 407 29.28 2.59 27.76
N ALA A 408 28.97 2.16 26.53
CA ALA A 408 29.45 0.91 25.95
C ALA A 408 29.55 1.04 24.41
N LEU A 409 30.71 0.66 23.86
CA LEU A 409 31.05 0.55 22.43
C LEU A 409 30.97 1.84 21.57
N THR A 410 32.03 2.66 21.66
CA THR A 410 32.67 3.22 20.44
C THR A 410 34.20 3.07 20.54
N ILE A 411 34.84 2.51 19.51
CA ILE A 411 36.30 2.45 19.32
C ILE A 411 36.61 2.69 17.83
N THR A 412 37.72 3.39 17.54
CA THR A 412 38.16 3.89 16.21
C THR A 412 39.70 3.78 16.10
N VAL A 413 40.39 3.98 14.95
CA VAL A 413 39.95 4.45 13.62
C VAL A 413 40.14 3.30 12.57
N ALA A 414 40.80 3.34 11.40
CA ALA A 414 41.55 4.33 10.62
C ALA A 414 41.48 4.00 9.09
N PRO A 415 41.48 5.00 8.18
CA PRO A 415 41.49 4.79 6.72
C PRO A 415 42.91 4.80 6.11
N ALA A 416 43.02 4.42 4.85
CA ALA A 416 44.21 4.63 4.00
C ALA A 416 43.83 5.19 2.62
N GLN A 417 44.72 5.98 2.02
CA GLN A 417 44.53 6.64 0.71
C GLN A 417 45.75 6.43 -0.23
N PRO A 418 45.70 6.83 -1.52
CA PRO A 418 46.30 6.04 -2.61
C PRO A 418 47.63 6.57 -3.17
N PRO A 419 48.32 5.78 -4.01
CA PRO A 419 49.22 6.26 -5.06
C PRO A 419 48.51 6.46 -6.41
N ALA A 420 49.16 7.15 -7.36
CA ALA A 420 48.56 7.58 -8.62
C ALA A 420 49.23 6.99 -9.88
N SER A 421 48.45 6.95 -10.98
CA SER A 421 48.85 7.13 -12.39
C SER A 421 50.13 6.47 -12.93
N ALA A 422 49.98 5.53 -13.87
CA ALA A 422 50.88 5.40 -15.03
C ALA A 422 50.24 4.67 -16.24
N ALA A 423 50.78 4.95 -17.43
CA ALA A 423 50.76 4.13 -18.65
C ALA A 423 49.40 3.72 -19.29
N VAL A 424 48.95 4.53 -20.26
CA VAL A 424 48.16 4.02 -21.40
C VAL A 424 49.12 3.33 -22.38
N THR A 425 48.89 2.06 -22.70
CA THR A 425 49.57 1.35 -23.79
C THR A 425 48.65 1.24 -25.01
N SER A 426 49.21 1.42 -26.20
CA SER A 426 48.45 1.39 -27.46
C SER A 426 48.53 0.00 -28.11
N GLU A 427 47.44 -0.77 -28.05
CA GLU A 427 47.31 -1.97 -28.88
C GLU A 427 47.02 -1.59 -30.33
N LYS A 428 47.87 -2.06 -31.25
CA LYS A 428 47.72 -1.85 -32.69
C LYS A 428 46.51 -2.64 -33.20
N GLN A 429 45.56 -1.95 -33.82
CA GLN A 429 44.46 -2.63 -34.54
C GLN A 429 45.02 -3.42 -35.73
N VAL A 430 45.08 -4.75 -35.59
CA VAL A 430 45.25 -5.65 -36.74
C VAL A 430 43.94 -5.69 -37.51
N VAL A 431 43.87 -4.96 -38.62
CA VAL A 431 42.69 -4.91 -39.50
C VAL A 431 42.58 -6.20 -40.32
N ALA A 432 42.16 -7.29 -39.66
CA ALA A 432 41.73 -8.50 -40.35
C ALA A 432 40.50 -8.17 -41.22
N GLN A 433 40.54 -8.52 -42.50
CA GLN A 433 39.43 -8.26 -43.43
C GLN A 433 38.22 -9.14 -43.10
N VAL A 434 37.32 -8.62 -42.25
CA VAL A 434 36.10 -9.35 -41.85
C VAL A 434 35.16 -9.48 -43.04
N GLN A 435 35.02 -10.70 -43.56
CA GLN A 435 33.92 -11.06 -44.47
C GLN A 435 32.58 -10.60 -43.86
N VAL A 436 31.88 -9.71 -44.56
CA VAL A 436 30.66 -9.06 -44.06
C VAL A 436 29.50 -10.06 -44.02
N LYS A 437 29.42 -10.80 -42.91
CA LYS A 437 28.38 -11.80 -42.61
C LYS A 437 27.01 -11.10 -42.54
N ARG A 438 26.21 -11.18 -43.61
CA ARG A 438 24.86 -10.57 -43.68
C ARG A 438 23.82 -11.34 -42.84
N GLY A 439 22.73 -10.68 -42.46
CA GLY A 439 21.60 -11.26 -41.71
C GLY A 439 21.69 -11.07 -40.18
N TYR A 440 20.82 -11.76 -39.43
CA TYR A 440 20.74 -11.64 -37.97
C TYR A 440 21.24 -12.90 -37.26
N LEU A 441 21.83 -12.75 -36.07
CA LEU A 441 21.72 -13.78 -35.03
C LEU A 441 20.46 -13.45 -34.23
N VAL A 442 19.71 -14.49 -33.86
CA VAL A 442 18.61 -14.35 -32.90
C VAL A 442 18.70 -15.48 -31.90
N GLY A 443 18.72 -15.13 -30.62
CA GLY A 443 18.62 -16.04 -29.50
C GLY A 443 17.37 -15.75 -28.69
N ARG A 444 16.86 -16.78 -28.01
CA ARG A 444 15.57 -16.84 -27.32
C ARG A 444 15.81 -17.53 -25.98
N GLY A 445 15.13 -17.10 -24.93
CA GLY A 445 15.23 -17.73 -23.63
C GLY A 445 13.95 -17.57 -22.85
N ILE A 446 13.63 -18.57 -22.04
CA ILE A 446 12.46 -18.57 -21.16
C ILE A 446 12.90 -19.01 -19.76
N ALA A 447 12.32 -18.40 -18.73
CA ALA A 447 12.54 -18.74 -17.33
C ALA A 447 11.26 -18.49 -16.52
N ASP A 448 11.18 -19.09 -15.34
CA ASP A 448 10.13 -18.85 -14.34
C ASP A 448 10.35 -17.48 -13.65
N VAL A 449 9.28 -16.75 -13.35
CA VAL A 449 9.26 -15.51 -12.54
C VAL A 449 8.13 -15.53 -11.49
N THR A 450 7.58 -16.71 -11.21
CA THR A 450 6.46 -16.87 -10.25
C THR A 450 6.90 -16.45 -8.85
N GLY A 451 6.19 -15.50 -8.25
CA GLY A 451 6.44 -15.06 -6.87
C GLY A 451 5.78 -15.95 -5.83
N GLU A 452 5.55 -15.39 -4.64
CA GLU A 452 4.94 -16.06 -3.49
C GLU A 452 3.46 -16.44 -3.75
N PRO A 453 3.10 -17.74 -3.77
CA PRO A 453 1.74 -18.19 -4.09
C PRO A 453 0.79 -18.26 -2.89
N ALA A 454 1.24 -17.92 -1.68
CA ALA A 454 0.39 -17.80 -0.50
C ALA A 454 0.54 -16.43 0.17
N ASN A 455 -0.55 -15.85 0.66
CA ASN A 455 -0.62 -14.69 1.55
C ASN A 455 0.11 -13.40 1.07
N ASN A 456 0.58 -13.31 -0.18
CA ASN A 456 1.09 -12.06 -0.76
C ASN A 456 -0.04 -11.36 -1.54
N GLY A 457 -0.24 -10.06 -1.30
CA GLY A 457 -1.21 -9.24 -2.03
C GLY A 457 -0.92 -9.17 -3.53
N MET A 458 -1.96 -9.16 -4.34
CA MET A 458 -1.86 -9.27 -5.79
C MET A 458 -1.72 -7.90 -6.46
N MET A 459 -1.00 -7.86 -7.59
CA MET A 459 -0.49 -6.65 -8.19
C MET A 459 -1.25 -6.27 -9.46
N GLY A 460 -2.23 -5.38 -9.30
CA GLY A 460 -2.90 -4.74 -10.42
C GLY A 460 -4.15 -3.99 -9.99
N TYR A 461 -5.07 -4.67 -9.32
CA TYR A 461 -6.38 -4.12 -8.99
C TYR A 461 -6.35 -3.01 -7.94
N GLY A 462 -5.53 -3.15 -6.90
CA GLY A 462 -5.50 -2.22 -5.76
C GLY A 462 -6.27 -2.70 -4.53
N ASP A 463 -6.80 -3.93 -4.58
CA ASP A 463 -7.54 -4.60 -3.51
C ASP A 463 -6.59 -5.10 -2.40
N LEU A 464 -6.92 -4.78 -1.14
CA LEU A 464 -6.20 -5.24 0.06
C LEU A 464 -6.57 -6.67 0.49
N ALA A 465 -7.74 -7.17 0.07
CA ALA A 465 -8.22 -8.52 0.38
C ALA A 465 -7.75 -9.56 -0.65
N GLN A 466 -7.27 -9.13 -1.83
CA GLN A 466 -6.79 -10.02 -2.88
C GLN A 466 -5.39 -10.57 -2.57
N LEU A 467 -5.33 -11.50 -1.62
CA LEU A 467 -4.12 -12.27 -1.29
C LEU A 467 -4.01 -13.54 -2.15
N THR A 468 -2.78 -13.94 -2.47
CA THR A 468 -2.52 -15.21 -3.18
C THR A 468 -2.91 -16.44 -2.36
N SER A 469 -3.55 -17.41 -3.01
CA SER A 469 -4.03 -18.68 -2.42
C SER A 469 -3.58 -19.92 -3.22
N GLY A 470 -2.68 -19.75 -4.19
CA GLY A 470 -2.11 -20.84 -4.97
C GLY A 470 -1.73 -20.43 -6.40
N ILE A 471 -1.72 -21.41 -7.30
CA ILE A 471 -1.30 -21.25 -8.70
C ILE A 471 -2.33 -21.92 -9.61
N HIS A 472 -2.84 -21.17 -10.59
CA HIS A 472 -3.49 -21.74 -11.78
C HIS A 472 -2.46 -21.94 -12.89
N GLN A 473 -1.57 -20.97 -13.14
CA GLN A 473 -0.41 -21.14 -14.02
C GLN A 473 0.78 -20.30 -13.57
N ARG A 474 1.98 -20.89 -13.61
CA ARG A 474 3.25 -20.18 -13.40
C ARG A 474 3.46 -19.01 -14.38
N GLN A 475 4.06 -17.94 -13.88
CA GLN A 475 4.45 -16.74 -14.61
C GLN A 475 5.84 -16.93 -15.24
N ARG A 476 6.07 -16.49 -16.49
CA ARG A 476 7.34 -16.69 -17.19
C ARG A 476 7.91 -15.40 -17.80
N SER A 477 9.24 -15.28 -17.77
CA SER A 477 9.99 -14.27 -18.51
C SER A 477 10.48 -14.86 -19.83
N ARG A 478 10.21 -14.17 -20.95
CA ARG A 478 10.56 -14.57 -22.32
C ARG A 478 11.43 -13.48 -22.96
N ALA A 479 12.71 -13.78 -23.16
CA ALA A 479 13.70 -12.86 -23.72
C ALA A 479 14.07 -13.22 -25.16
N PHE A 480 14.25 -12.20 -25.99
CA PHE A 480 14.72 -12.30 -27.37
C PHE A 480 15.88 -11.34 -27.60
N ILE A 481 17.04 -11.87 -28.02
CA ILE A 481 18.23 -11.08 -28.35
C ILE A 481 18.42 -11.09 -29.86
N VAL A 482 18.42 -9.92 -30.50
CA VAL A 482 18.62 -9.76 -31.95
C VAL A 482 19.91 -9.01 -32.21
N VAL A 483 20.79 -9.57 -33.05
CA VAL A 483 22.09 -9.00 -33.40
C VAL A 483 22.22 -8.81 -34.91
N ASP A 484 22.53 -7.59 -35.37
CA ASP A 484 22.93 -7.34 -36.77
C ASP A 484 24.36 -7.87 -37.00
N ARG A 485 24.49 -8.95 -37.78
CA ARG A 485 25.79 -9.62 -38.04
C ARG A 485 26.79 -8.73 -38.81
N ARG A 486 26.32 -7.64 -39.44
CA ARG A 486 27.17 -6.67 -40.13
C ARG A 486 27.80 -5.64 -39.19
N THR A 487 27.15 -5.30 -38.07
CA THR A 487 27.58 -4.21 -37.17
C THR A 487 27.86 -4.64 -35.73
N GLY A 488 27.54 -5.88 -35.36
CA GLY A 488 27.66 -6.37 -33.98
C GLY A 488 26.64 -5.76 -33.00
N ARG A 489 25.87 -4.75 -33.43
CA ARG A 489 24.83 -4.11 -32.63
C ARG A 489 23.76 -5.12 -32.27
N ARG A 490 23.41 -5.15 -30.98
CA ARG A 490 22.46 -6.06 -30.37
C ARG A 490 21.39 -5.29 -29.59
N VAL A 491 20.19 -5.85 -29.52
CA VAL A 491 19.13 -5.42 -28.61
C VAL A 491 18.51 -6.63 -27.93
N VAL A 492 18.00 -6.42 -26.71
CA VAL A 492 17.28 -7.40 -25.90
C VAL A 492 15.87 -6.87 -25.68
N HIS A 493 14.86 -7.64 -26.07
CA HIS A 493 13.46 -7.41 -25.73
C HIS A 493 12.97 -8.54 -24.83
N VAL A 494 12.37 -8.21 -23.70
CA VAL A 494 11.87 -9.18 -22.72
C VAL A 494 10.42 -8.89 -22.41
N VAL A 495 9.59 -9.92 -22.45
CA VAL A 495 8.21 -9.89 -21.95
C VAL A 495 8.13 -10.79 -20.73
N ALA A 496 7.75 -10.24 -19.57
CA ALA A 496 7.51 -11.00 -18.34
C ALA A 496 6.02 -11.04 -17.99
N ASP A 497 5.54 -12.21 -17.58
CA ASP A 497 4.13 -12.44 -17.22
C ASP A 497 3.77 -11.85 -15.82
N ILE A 498 3.97 -10.54 -15.65
CA ILE A 498 3.76 -9.77 -14.40
C ILE A 498 2.92 -8.51 -14.65
N GLY A 499 2.56 -7.77 -13.59
CA GLY A 499 1.79 -6.53 -13.66
C GLY A 499 2.54 -5.35 -14.31
N MET A 500 3.79 -5.08 -13.91
CA MET A 500 4.59 -4.00 -14.51
C MET A 500 6.08 -4.21 -14.28
N ILE A 501 6.93 -3.48 -15.02
CA ILE A 501 8.36 -3.36 -14.72
C ILE A 501 8.57 -2.07 -13.94
N PHE A 502 8.99 -2.16 -12.67
CA PHE A 502 9.45 -1.00 -11.90
C PHE A 502 10.95 -0.73 -12.16
N GLN A 503 11.42 0.50 -11.89
CA GLN A 503 12.85 0.81 -11.95
C GLN A 503 13.67 -0.09 -11.00
N SER A 504 13.12 -0.49 -9.85
CA SER A 504 13.73 -1.46 -8.92
C SER A 504 14.14 -2.77 -9.60
N VAL A 505 13.24 -3.34 -10.42
CA VAL A 505 13.48 -4.56 -11.18
C VAL A 505 14.45 -4.30 -12.34
N ARG A 506 14.31 -3.16 -13.05
CA ARG A 506 15.20 -2.83 -14.17
C ARG A 506 16.65 -2.65 -13.72
N ASP A 507 16.89 -1.89 -12.67
CA ASP A 507 18.23 -1.46 -12.29
C ASP A 507 19.05 -2.65 -11.78
N GLU A 508 18.45 -3.52 -10.97
CA GLU A 508 19.07 -4.77 -10.50
C GLU A 508 19.30 -5.78 -11.64
N VAL A 509 18.34 -5.91 -12.58
CA VAL A 509 18.55 -6.74 -13.79
C VAL A 509 19.72 -6.22 -14.62
N LEU A 510 19.84 -4.90 -14.79
CA LEU A 510 20.96 -4.29 -15.50
C LEU A 510 22.29 -4.49 -14.78
N GLU A 511 22.33 -4.38 -13.45
CA GLU A 511 23.55 -4.57 -12.66
C GLU A 511 24.02 -6.04 -12.68
N ARG A 512 23.11 -7.00 -12.52
CA ARG A 512 23.44 -8.44 -12.66
C ARG A 512 23.92 -8.79 -14.08
N LEU A 513 23.35 -8.17 -15.12
CA LEU A 513 23.83 -8.34 -16.50
C LEU A 513 25.20 -7.66 -16.72
N ARG A 514 25.44 -6.50 -16.11
CA ARG A 514 26.72 -5.78 -16.14
C ARG A 514 27.82 -6.58 -15.45
N ALA A 515 27.55 -7.13 -14.27
CA ALA A 515 28.48 -8.01 -13.55
C ALA A 515 28.84 -9.27 -14.36
N ARG A 516 27.85 -9.86 -15.07
CA ARG A 516 28.05 -11.08 -15.87
C ARG A 516 28.67 -10.86 -17.26
N TYR A 517 28.44 -9.70 -17.88
CA TYR A 517 28.77 -9.47 -19.30
C TYR A 517 29.44 -8.12 -19.62
N GLY A 518 29.78 -7.31 -18.61
CA GLY A 518 30.30 -5.97 -18.80
C GLY A 518 29.35 -5.07 -19.60
N ALA A 519 29.90 -4.24 -20.49
CA ALA A 519 29.11 -3.29 -21.30
C ALA A 519 28.29 -3.92 -22.44
N LYS A 520 28.21 -5.25 -22.54
CA LYS A 520 27.47 -5.98 -23.60
C LYS A 520 25.96 -5.74 -23.54
N TYR A 521 25.41 -5.68 -22.33
CA TYR A 521 24.00 -5.44 -22.03
C TYR A 521 23.90 -4.29 -21.02
N GLY A 522 23.03 -3.34 -21.28
CA GLY A 522 22.94 -2.10 -20.51
C GLY A 522 21.80 -1.20 -20.95
N GLU A 523 21.76 -0.01 -20.36
CA GLU A 523 20.67 0.96 -20.46
C GLU A 523 20.09 1.12 -21.88
N SER A 524 20.96 1.35 -22.87
CA SER A 524 20.55 1.67 -24.23
C SER A 524 19.94 0.50 -25.00
N ASN A 525 20.31 -0.75 -24.70
CA ASN A 525 20.01 -1.90 -25.55
C ASN A 525 19.14 -3.00 -24.91
N VAL A 526 18.82 -2.88 -23.62
CA VAL A 526 17.85 -3.74 -22.93
C VAL A 526 16.51 -3.01 -22.79
N MET A 527 15.44 -3.64 -23.24
CA MET A 527 14.05 -3.25 -23.06
C MET A 527 13.31 -4.36 -22.30
N LEU A 528 12.89 -4.07 -21.08
CA LEU A 528 12.12 -4.99 -20.22
C LEU A 528 10.66 -4.54 -20.24
N THR A 529 9.72 -5.46 -20.47
CA THR A 529 8.29 -5.16 -20.59
C THR A 529 7.44 -6.20 -19.87
N ALA A 530 6.25 -5.81 -19.42
CA ALA A 530 5.28 -6.71 -18.80
C ALA A 530 4.18 -7.17 -19.78
N THR A 531 3.45 -8.25 -19.45
CA THR A 531 2.14 -8.56 -20.04
C THR A 531 1.01 -7.74 -19.41
N HIS A 532 1.24 -7.15 -18.24
CA HIS A 532 0.26 -6.45 -17.41
C HIS A 532 -0.83 -7.36 -16.83
N THR A 533 -0.44 -8.56 -16.36
CA THR A 533 -1.36 -9.40 -15.60
C THR A 533 -1.59 -8.87 -14.19
N HIS A 534 -2.86 -8.75 -13.82
CA HIS A 534 -3.30 -8.40 -12.47
C HIS A 534 -3.30 -9.62 -11.55
N ALA A 535 -3.22 -10.84 -12.10
CA ALA A 535 -3.29 -12.10 -11.38
C ALA A 535 -1.91 -12.62 -10.90
N GLY A 536 -1.04 -11.72 -10.39
CA GLY A 536 0.29 -12.07 -9.89
C GLY A 536 0.64 -11.39 -8.56
N PRO A 537 1.54 -11.96 -7.74
CA PRO A 537 1.93 -11.41 -6.43
C PRO A 537 2.72 -10.10 -6.58
N GLY A 538 2.55 -9.19 -5.63
CA GLY A 538 3.10 -7.83 -5.66
C GLY A 538 4.31 -7.59 -4.74
N GLY A 539 4.44 -6.35 -4.27
CA GLY A 539 5.49 -5.94 -3.33
C GLY A 539 6.90 -5.83 -3.93
N TYR A 540 7.05 -5.77 -5.26
CA TYR A 540 8.36 -5.73 -5.95
C TYR A 540 8.75 -4.33 -6.47
N SER A 541 8.05 -3.28 -6.04
CA SER A 541 8.45 -1.89 -6.28
C SER A 541 9.38 -1.39 -5.17
N HIS A 542 10.14 -0.32 -5.44
CA HIS A 542 10.83 0.45 -4.40
C HIS A 542 10.14 1.80 -4.07
N HIS A 543 9.03 2.14 -4.75
CA HIS A 543 8.24 3.34 -4.49
C HIS A 543 6.97 2.98 -3.71
N GLY A 544 6.73 3.67 -2.59
CA GLY A 544 5.80 3.23 -1.54
C GLY A 544 4.37 2.98 -2.00
N LEU A 545 3.82 3.79 -2.92
CA LEU A 545 2.42 3.67 -3.38
C LEU A 545 2.10 2.26 -3.90
N TYR A 546 3.05 1.63 -4.60
CA TYR A 546 2.85 0.35 -5.27
C TYR A 546 3.00 -0.87 -4.34
N ASN A 547 3.36 -0.65 -3.08
CA ASN A 547 3.51 -1.70 -2.07
C ASN A 547 2.44 -1.59 -0.96
N VAL A 548 1.53 -0.60 -1.01
CA VAL A 548 0.48 -0.38 0.00
C VAL A 548 -0.42 -1.61 0.12
N THR A 549 -0.89 -2.14 -1.00
CA THR A 549 -1.86 -3.26 -1.06
C THR A 549 -1.22 -4.62 -0.83
N THR A 550 0.11 -4.68 -0.76
CA THR A 550 0.88 -5.88 -0.37
C THR A 550 1.42 -5.81 1.06
N GLY A 551 1.06 -4.77 1.82
CA GLY A 551 1.53 -4.54 3.19
C GLY A 551 3.01 -4.18 3.31
N GLY A 552 3.68 -3.83 2.21
CA GLY A 552 5.13 -3.61 2.13
C GLY A 552 5.82 -4.40 1.02
N PHE A 553 7.15 -4.42 1.07
CA PHE A 553 8.03 -5.06 0.08
C PHE A 553 8.16 -6.57 0.29
N HIS A 554 8.02 -7.36 -0.77
CA HIS A 554 8.07 -8.82 -0.78
C HIS A 554 9.35 -9.33 -1.44
N ARG A 555 10.38 -9.56 -0.61
CA ARG A 555 11.75 -9.80 -1.09
C ARG A 555 11.89 -11.08 -1.91
N LYS A 556 11.15 -12.16 -1.59
CA LYS A 556 11.22 -13.43 -2.36
C LYS A 556 10.60 -13.24 -3.74
N THR A 557 9.43 -12.60 -3.83
CA THR A 557 8.78 -12.24 -5.11
C THR A 557 9.65 -11.32 -5.97
N TYR A 558 10.24 -10.27 -5.39
CA TYR A 558 11.18 -9.39 -6.10
C TYR A 558 12.39 -10.17 -6.68
N GLU A 559 13.02 -11.01 -5.85
CA GLU A 559 14.18 -11.83 -6.27
C GLU A 559 13.80 -12.84 -7.36
N ALA A 560 12.64 -13.50 -7.25
CA ALA A 560 12.14 -14.43 -8.27
C ALA A 560 11.96 -13.75 -9.64
N ILE A 561 11.36 -12.54 -9.65
CA ILE A 561 11.17 -11.75 -10.87
C ILE A 561 12.52 -11.33 -11.48
N VAL A 562 13.42 -10.79 -10.67
CA VAL A 562 14.77 -10.34 -11.12
C VAL A 562 15.59 -11.52 -11.65
N SER A 563 15.77 -12.59 -10.86
CA SER A 563 16.58 -13.74 -11.27
C SER A 563 15.97 -14.50 -12.44
N GLY A 564 14.65 -14.57 -12.56
CA GLY A 564 13.98 -15.11 -13.73
C GLY A 564 14.22 -14.28 -15.00
N ILE A 565 14.13 -12.95 -14.92
CA ILE A 565 14.45 -12.06 -16.05
C ILE A 565 15.93 -12.17 -16.46
N VAL A 566 16.86 -12.16 -15.51
CA VAL A 566 18.29 -12.38 -15.81
C VAL A 566 18.51 -13.76 -16.44
N THR A 567 17.85 -14.81 -15.93
CA THR A 567 17.97 -16.17 -16.44
C THR A 567 17.42 -16.32 -17.86
N SER A 568 16.29 -15.68 -18.20
CA SER A 568 15.75 -15.71 -19.57
C SER A 568 16.70 -15.02 -20.56
N ILE A 569 17.29 -13.88 -20.18
CA ILE A 569 18.29 -13.15 -20.98
C ILE A 569 19.58 -13.98 -21.13
N VAL A 570 20.05 -14.64 -20.07
CA VAL A 570 21.24 -15.52 -20.12
C VAL A 570 21.01 -16.71 -21.05
N ARG A 571 19.84 -17.36 -20.99
CA ARG A 571 19.45 -18.43 -21.92
C ARG A 571 19.38 -17.90 -23.37
N ALA A 572 18.84 -16.70 -23.57
CA ALA A 572 18.76 -16.07 -24.89
C ALA A 572 20.12 -15.66 -25.47
N ASP A 573 21.13 -15.35 -24.65
CA ASP A 573 22.50 -15.07 -25.10
C ASP A 573 23.22 -16.36 -25.55
N ALA A 574 23.01 -17.47 -24.82
CA ALA A 574 23.53 -18.78 -25.20
C ALA A 574 22.91 -19.32 -26.50
N ASP A 575 21.62 -19.04 -26.74
CA ASP A 575 20.86 -19.47 -27.92
C ASP A 575 21.12 -18.62 -29.19
N LEU A 576 22.13 -17.73 -29.22
CA LEU A 576 22.39 -16.82 -30.34
C LEU A 576 22.80 -17.52 -31.66
N ALA A 577 21.82 -17.87 -32.51
CA ALA A 577 22.06 -18.58 -33.77
C ALA A 577 21.55 -17.85 -35.04
N PRO A 578 22.17 -18.08 -36.22
CA PRO A 578 21.77 -17.45 -37.48
C PRO A 578 20.30 -17.69 -37.85
N SER A 579 19.53 -16.61 -37.93
CA SER A 579 18.08 -16.67 -38.04
C SER A 579 17.54 -15.70 -39.10
N LYS A 580 16.45 -16.11 -39.77
CA LYS A 580 15.66 -15.24 -40.65
C LYS A 580 14.48 -14.68 -39.87
N LEU A 581 14.41 -13.36 -39.79
CA LEU A 581 13.29 -12.62 -39.21
C LEU A 581 12.27 -12.24 -40.28
N SER A 582 10.98 -12.31 -39.94
CA SER A 582 9.89 -11.80 -40.79
C SER A 582 8.79 -11.15 -39.96
N LEU A 583 8.37 -9.95 -40.37
CA LEU A 583 7.29 -9.19 -39.74
C LEU A 583 5.95 -9.50 -40.43
N ARG A 584 4.87 -9.60 -39.65
CA ARG A 584 3.49 -9.82 -40.08
C ARG A 584 2.56 -8.95 -39.25
N SER A 585 1.44 -8.54 -39.84
CA SER A 585 0.36 -7.83 -39.14
C SER A 585 -0.99 -8.31 -39.66
N THR A 586 -1.98 -8.35 -38.78
CA THR A 586 -3.40 -8.62 -39.05
C THR A 586 -4.24 -7.67 -38.20
N THR A 587 -5.56 -7.72 -38.34
CA THR A 587 -6.48 -7.14 -37.37
C THR A 587 -7.05 -8.21 -36.43
N LEU A 588 -7.46 -7.80 -35.23
CA LEU A 588 -8.21 -8.59 -34.26
C LEU A 588 -9.21 -7.66 -33.57
N HIS A 589 -10.52 -7.90 -33.80
CA HIS A 589 -11.60 -6.97 -33.40
C HIS A 589 -12.49 -7.50 -32.27
N ASN A 590 -12.28 -8.74 -31.82
CA ASN A 590 -13.11 -9.42 -30.83
C ASN A 590 -12.27 -9.92 -29.64
N SER A 591 -11.30 -9.13 -29.21
CA SER A 591 -10.46 -9.45 -28.04
C SER A 591 -10.05 -8.22 -27.22
N SER A 592 -10.68 -7.08 -27.47
CA SER A 592 -10.67 -5.90 -26.62
C SER A 592 -11.91 -5.05 -26.88
N VAL A 593 -12.27 -4.21 -25.91
CA VAL A 593 -13.30 -3.17 -25.99
C VAL A 593 -12.76 -1.89 -25.33
N ASN A 594 -13.27 -0.71 -25.71
CA ASN A 594 -12.88 0.54 -25.07
C ASN A 594 -13.67 0.76 -23.77
N ARG A 595 -12.98 0.85 -22.63
CA ARG A 595 -13.59 1.17 -21.33
C ARG A 595 -13.80 2.68 -21.15
N ALA A 596 -12.79 3.47 -21.51
CA ALA A 596 -12.80 4.94 -21.42
C ALA A 596 -13.50 5.62 -22.62
N ARG A 597 -14.63 5.08 -23.09
CA ARG A 597 -15.27 5.51 -24.34
C ARG A 597 -15.63 7.02 -24.38
N PRO A 598 -16.16 7.63 -23.30
CA PRO A 598 -16.40 9.08 -23.26
C PRO A 598 -15.14 9.94 -23.35
N ALA A 599 -13.98 9.46 -22.87
CA ALA A 599 -12.68 10.11 -23.07
C ALA A 599 -12.21 9.95 -24.52
N PHE A 600 -12.29 8.74 -25.10
CA PHE A 600 -11.96 8.50 -26.51
C PHE A 600 -12.72 9.43 -27.46
N ASP A 601 -14.04 9.60 -27.26
CA ASP A 601 -14.89 10.41 -28.13
C ASP A 601 -14.61 11.93 -28.05
N ARG A 602 -13.76 12.41 -27.12
CA ARG A 602 -13.27 13.80 -27.08
C ARG A 602 -12.10 14.06 -28.01
N ASN A 603 -11.38 13.04 -28.47
CA ASN A 603 -10.24 13.21 -29.39
C ASN A 603 -10.70 13.84 -30.73
N PRO A 604 -9.82 14.55 -31.46
CA PRO A 604 -10.13 15.13 -32.77
C PRO A 604 -10.63 14.10 -33.79
N ALA A 605 -11.50 14.52 -34.72
CA ALA A 605 -12.12 13.63 -35.68
C ALA A 605 -11.12 12.80 -36.52
N ALA A 606 -9.96 13.36 -36.87
CA ALA A 606 -8.89 12.69 -37.61
C ALA A 606 -8.09 11.65 -36.79
N ASP A 607 -8.25 11.64 -35.46
CA ASP A 607 -7.75 10.60 -34.58
C ASP A 607 -8.81 9.52 -34.39
N ARG A 608 -10.07 9.90 -34.09
CA ARG A 608 -11.19 8.95 -33.94
C ARG A 608 -11.44 8.15 -35.22
N ALA A 609 -11.35 8.77 -36.39
CA ALA A 609 -11.51 8.11 -37.70
C ALA A 609 -10.43 7.04 -37.99
N PHE A 610 -9.30 7.04 -37.28
CA PHE A 610 -8.29 5.98 -37.38
C PHE A 610 -8.70 4.72 -36.60
N PHE A 611 -9.55 4.86 -35.58
CA PHE A 611 -10.09 3.79 -34.74
C PHE A 611 -11.63 3.83 -34.72
N PRO A 612 -12.31 3.52 -35.84
CA PRO A 612 -13.76 3.71 -35.96
C PRO A 612 -14.61 2.86 -35.00
N GLY A 613 -14.05 1.77 -34.46
CA GLY A 613 -14.66 0.97 -33.38
C GLY A 613 -14.20 1.34 -31.96
N ALA A 614 -13.53 2.47 -31.78
CA ALA A 614 -12.83 2.89 -30.56
C ALA A 614 -11.77 1.90 -30.04
N ILE A 615 -11.29 0.95 -30.86
CA ILE A 615 -10.23 -0.01 -30.51
C ILE A 615 -9.04 0.10 -31.46
N ASP A 616 -7.83 -0.27 -31.03
CA ASP A 616 -6.69 -0.51 -31.92
C ASP A 616 -6.57 -2.01 -32.24
N PRO A 617 -7.10 -2.48 -33.38
CA PRO A 617 -7.13 -3.91 -33.70
C PRO A 617 -5.78 -4.44 -34.19
N LEU A 618 -4.70 -3.64 -34.25
CA LEU A 618 -3.45 -4.01 -34.91
C LEU A 618 -2.68 -5.11 -34.15
N ASN A 619 -2.90 -6.35 -34.57
CA ASN A 619 -2.13 -7.52 -34.12
C ASN A 619 -0.87 -7.67 -34.98
N THR A 620 0.32 -7.43 -34.43
CA THR A 620 1.60 -7.54 -35.14
C THR A 620 2.47 -8.66 -34.56
N THR A 621 3.18 -9.40 -35.41
CA THR A 621 4.01 -10.55 -35.02
C THR A 621 5.37 -10.53 -35.73
N LEU A 622 6.45 -10.54 -34.96
CA LEU A 622 7.82 -10.79 -35.43
C LEU A 622 8.14 -12.29 -35.26
N GLN A 623 8.45 -12.96 -36.38
CA GLN A 623 8.68 -14.41 -36.40
C GLN A 623 10.15 -14.74 -36.61
N VAL A 624 10.69 -15.66 -35.79
CA VAL A 624 12.07 -16.14 -35.82
C VAL A 624 12.14 -17.51 -36.48
N ARG A 625 12.82 -17.64 -37.63
CA ARG A 625 13.02 -18.92 -38.33
C ARG A 625 14.49 -19.32 -38.47
N ARG A 626 14.84 -20.53 -38.02
CA ARG A 626 16.14 -21.19 -38.24
C ARG A 626 15.96 -22.36 -39.20
N LYS A 627 16.79 -22.48 -40.24
CA LYS A 627 16.69 -23.55 -41.27
C LYS A 627 15.23 -23.83 -41.72
N ARG A 628 14.46 -22.76 -42.00
CA ARG A 628 12.98 -22.74 -42.28
C ARG A 628 12.05 -23.06 -41.10
N LYS A 629 12.45 -23.82 -40.06
CA LYS A 629 11.64 -24.07 -38.85
C LYS A 629 11.36 -22.76 -38.10
N LEU A 630 10.11 -22.54 -37.70
CA LEU A 630 9.75 -21.47 -36.74
C LEU A 630 10.18 -21.88 -35.33
N VAL A 631 11.08 -21.10 -34.73
CA VAL A 631 11.69 -21.35 -33.41
C VAL A 631 11.32 -20.29 -32.37
N GLY A 632 10.67 -19.20 -32.78
CA GLY A 632 9.98 -18.33 -31.85
C GLY A 632 9.16 -17.22 -32.51
N ALA A 633 8.35 -16.55 -31.71
CA ALA A 633 7.54 -15.42 -32.11
C ALA A 633 7.45 -14.37 -30.99
N ILE A 634 7.40 -13.09 -31.36
CA ILE A 634 6.99 -11.99 -30.48
C ILE A 634 5.73 -11.40 -31.10
N ASN A 635 4.65 -11.34 -30.35
CA ASN A 635 3.39 -10.73 -30.74
C ASN A 635 3.15 -9.42 -29.96
N TRP A 636 2.42 -8.52 -30.58
CA TRP A 636 2.03 -7.21 -30.06
C TRP A 636 0.54 -6.99 -30.39
N PHE A 637 -0.28 -6.81 -29.36
CA PHE A 637 -1.70 -6.50 -29.47
C PHE A 637 -2.18 -5.84 -28.16
N PRO A 638 -2.92 -4.71 -28.20
CA PRO A 638 -3.35 -4.01 -27.00
C PRO A 638 -4.65 -4.59 -26.42
N VAL A 639 -4.54 -5.15 -25.20
CA VAL A 639 -5.66 -5.50 -24.32
C VAL A 639 -5.11 -5.73 -22.91
N HIS A 640 -5.74 -5.22 -21.86
CA HIS A 640 -5.38 -5.53 -20.46
C HIS A 640 -5.37 -7.03 -20.19
N ASN A 641 -4.57 -7.45 -19.21
CA ASN A 641 -4.55 -8.82 -18.71
C ASN A 641 -5.35 -8.91 -17.38
N THR A 642 -6.64 -8.56 -17.50
CA THR A 642 -7.69 -8.45 -16.47
C THR A 642 -8.89 -9.37 -16.80
N SER A 643 -8.63 -10.56 -17.37
CA SER A 643 -9.69 -11.54 -17.66
C SER A 643 -10.03 -12.40 -16.44
N MET A 644 -9.03 -12.65 -15.58
CA MET A 644 -9.16 -13.07 -14.19
C MET A 644 -9.40 -11.83 -13.32
N THR A 645 -10.43 -11.85 -12.47
CA THR A 645 -10.93 -10.68 -11.71
C THR A 645 -10.26 -10.49 -10.34
N THR A 646 -10.63 -9.45 -9.59
CA THR A 646 -10.19 -9.26 -8.19
C THR A 646 -10.60 -10.42 -7.26
N HIS A 647 -11.65 -11.19 -7.62
CA HIS A 647 -12.06 -12.37 -6.88
C HIS A 647 -11.13 -13.59 -7.08
N ASN A 648 -10.30 -13.59 -8.13
CA ASN A 648 -9.30 -14.63 -8.33
C ASN A 648 -8.09 -14.40 -7.42
N THR A 649 -7.82 -15.38 -6.56
CA THR A 649 -6.67 -15.42 -5.66
C THR A 649 -5.56 -16.37 -6.13
N LEU A 650 -5.69 -17.03 -7.28
CA LEU A 650 -4.66 -17.93 -7.83
C LEU A 650 -3.73 -17.19 -8.80
N ILE A 651 -2.42 -17.46 -8.73
CA ILE A 651 -1.46 -16.89 -9.68
C ILE A 651 -1.79 -17.38 -11.11
N SER A 652 -1.90 -16.43 -12.04
CA SER A 652 -2.16 -16.66 -13.46
C SER A 652 -1.45 -15.61 -14.31
N PRO A 653 -0.89 -15.97 -15.49
CA PRO A 653 -0.34 -15.01 -16.44
C PRO A 653 -1.43 -14.37 -17.33
N ASP A 654 -2.72 -14.65 -17.05
CA ASP A 654 -3.93 -14.15 -17.73
C ASP A 654 -3.91 -14.38 -19.26
N ASN A 655 -4.65 -13.61 -20.05
CA ASN A 655 -5.03 -13.96 -21.42
C ASN A 655 -3.84 -14.01 -22.40
N LYS A 656 -2.87 -13.07 -22.30
CA LYS A 656 -1.60 -13.17 -23.05
C LYS A 656 -0.71 -14.30 -22.56
N GLY A 657 -0.75 -14.59 -21.27
CA GLY A 657 -0.10 -15.75 -20.67
C GLY A 657 -0.61 -17.06 -21.23
N TYR A 658 -1.94 -17.21 -21.30
CA TYR A 658 -2.57 -18.36 -21.95
C TYR A 658 -2.28 -18.40 -23.46
N ALA A 659 -2.23 -17.26 -24.16
CA ALA A 659 -1.86 -17.22 -25.58
C ALA A 659 -0.42 -17.73 -25.83
N ALA A 660 0.52 -17.36 -24.96
CA ALA A 660 1.89 -17.87 -24.96
C ALA A 660 1.92 -19.37 -24.61
N TYR A 661 1.32 -19.75 -23.49
CA TYR A 661 1.23 -21.12 -23.00
C TYR A 661 0.61 -22.06 -24.04
N HIS A 662 -0.50 -21.68 -24.69
CA HIS A 662 -1.18 -22.51 -25.68
C HIS A 662 -0.29 -22.73 -26.91
N TRP A 663 0.46 -21.70 -27.34
CA TRP A 663 1.41 -21.87 -28.44
C TRP A 663 2.64 -22.69 -28.04
N GLU A 664 3.12 -22.59 -26.80
CA GLU A 664 4.33 -23.29 -26.31
C GLU A 664 4.03 -24.74 -25.89
N ARG A 665 3.08 -24.94 -24.96
CA ARG A 665 2.67 -26.24 -24.41
C ARG A 665 1.73 -26.97 -25.35
N ASP A 666 0.47 -26.54 -25.48
CA ASP A 666 -0.59 -27.31 -26.15
C ASP A 666 -0.27 -27.60 -27.63
N VAL A 667 0.26 -26.62 -28.36
CA VAL A 667 0.49 -26.70 -29.82
C VAL A 667 1.91 -27.16 -30.19
N ARG A 668 2.89 -27.06 -29.27
CA ARG A 668 4.32 -27.29 -29.58
C ARG A 668 5.04 -28.25 -28.64
N GLY A 669 4.38 -28.75 -27.59
CA GLY A 669 4.89 -29.80 -26.72
C GLY A 669 6.08 -29.39 -25.85
N VAL A 670 6.19 -28.10 -25.51
CA VAL A 670 7.21 -27.62 -24.56
C VAL A 670 6.96 -28.23 -23.18
N ASP A 671 8.04 -28.61 -22.49
CA ASP A 671 8.00 -29.00 -21.08
C ASP A 671 8.91 -28.07 -20.28
N TYR A 672 8.31 -27.08 -19.62
CA TYR A 672 9.04 -26.00 -18.94
C TYR A 672 9.94 -26.50 -17.80
N VAL A 673 9.65 -27.67 -17.22
CA VAL A 673 10.39 -28.27 -16.11
C VAL A 673 11.50 -29.21 -16.61
N ARG A 674 11.36 -29.77 -17.83
CA ARG A 674 12.37 -30.65 -18.45
C ARG A 674 13.22 -29.99 -19.53
N GLN A 675 12.85 -28.81 -20.04
CA GLN A 675 13.50 -28.15 -21.19
C GLN A 675 13.98 -26.75 -20.82
N THR A 676 15.29 -26.58 -20.66
CA THR A 676 15.93 -25.27 -20.40
C THR A 676 16.12 -24.43 -21.67
N ASP A 677 16.26 -25.06 -22.84
CA ASP A 677 16.11 -24.47 -24.18
C ASP A 677 14.99 -25.20 -24.94
N PRO A 678 13.74 -24.73 -24.87
CA PRO A 678 12.67 -25.32 -25.65
C PRO A 678 12.77 -24.93 -27.14
N GLY A 679 12.46 -25.89 -28.01
CA GLY A 679 12.55 -25.74 -29.47
C GLY A 679 11.59 -24.71 -30.10
N PHE A 680 10.76 -24.05 -29.30
CA PHE A 680 9.90 -22.92 -29.65
C PHE A 680 9.61 -22.06 -28.40
N ILE A 681 9.60 -20.73 -28.54
CA ILE A 681 9.23 -19.75 -27.50
C ILE A 681 8.34 -18.66 -28.13
N ALA A 682 7.23 -18.30 -27.50
CA ALA A 682 6.30 -17.27 -27.98
C ALA A 682 5.93 -16.28 -26.86
N SER A 683 6.20 -14.99 -27.07
CA SER A 683 5.74 -13.93 -26.16
C SER A 683 4.60 -13.11 -26.78
N PHE A 684 3.70 -12.64 -25.93
CA PHE A 684 2.57 -11.77 -26.28
C PHE A 684 2.69 -10.48 -25.46
N ALA A 685 3.25 -9.44 -26.08
CA ALA A 685 3.49 -8.14 -25.48
C ALA A 685 2.29 -7.21 -25.61
N GLN A 686 2.19 -6.28 -24.65
CA GLN A 686 1.33 -5.10 -24.73
C GLN A 686 1.83 -4.10 -25.78
N THR A 687 0.96 -3.17 -26.20
CA THR A 687 1.36 -1.97 -26.95
C THR A 687 0.85 -0.67 -26.31
N ASN A 688 -0.39 -0.30 -26.63
CA ASN A 688 -1.08 0.92 -26.27
C ASN A 688 -2.48 0.50 -25.80
N ALA A 689 -2.52 -0.05 -24.58
CA ALA A 689 -3.67 -0.75 -24.02
C ALA A 689 -4.40 0.02 -22.92
N GLY A 690 -4.01 1.27 -22.60
CA GLY A 690 -4.50 2.00 -21.42
C GLY A 690 -6.03 2.12 -21.30
N ASP A 691 -6.76 2.06 -22.41
CA ASP A 691 -8.22 2.11 -22.49
C ASP A 691 -8.85 0.81 -23.05
N MET A 692 -8.08 -0.29 -23.19
CA MET A 692 -8.46 -1.53 -23.89
C MET A 692 -8.73 -2.70 -22.93
N SER A 693 -9.96 -2.82 -22.44
CA SER A 693 -10.37 -3.94 -21.58
C SER A 693 -10.56 -5.26 -22.36
N PRO A 694 -10.20 -6.43 -21.80
CA PRO A 694 -10.59 -7.75 -22.30
C PRO A 694 -12.07 -8.07 -22.07
N ASN A 695 -12.73 -7.43 -21.09
CA ASN A 695 -14.07 -7.73 -20.64
C ASN A 695 -15.11 -7.16 -21.62
N LEU A 696 -15.44 -7.94 -22.65
CA LEU A 696 -16.15 -7.45 -23.85
C LEU A 696 -17.59 -6.96 -23.59
N ALA A 697 -18.14 -7.19 -22.40
CA ALA A 697 -19.44 -6.68 -21.97
C ALA A 697 -19.36 -5.51 -20.94
N LEU A 698 -18.16 -4.94 -20.74
CA LEU A 698 -17.88 -3.79 -19.86
C LEU A 698 -18.28 -4.03 -18.39
N LYS A 699 -18.11 -5.26 -17.91
CA LYS A 699 -18.18 -5.63 -16.48
C LYS A 699 -17.13 -6.72 -16.18
N PRO A 700 -16.56 -6.78 -14.98
CA PRO A 700 -15.43 -7.66 -14.68
C PRO A 700 -15.79 -9.14 -14.88
N GLY A 701 -14.92 -9.90 -15.53
CA GLY A 701 -15.14 -11.31 -15.81
C GLY A 701 -16.26 -11.60 -16.82
N THR A 702 -16.73 -10.60 -17.59
CA THR A 702 -17.83 -10.78 -18.55
C THR A 702 -17.49 -10.45 -20.00
N GLY A 703 -17.93 -11.33 -20.91
CA GLY A 703 -17.68 -11.26 -22.34
C GLY A 703 -16.29 -11.80 -22.70
N PRO A 704 -16.17 -12.96 -23.40
CA PRO A 704 -17.21 -13.62 -24.21
C PRO A 704 -18.26 -14.45 -23.47
N THR A 705 -18.06 -14.76 -22.19
CA THR A 705 -18.93 -15.59 -21.33
C THR A 705 -19.03 -14.95 -19.93
N THR A 706 -19.65 -15.61 -18.96
CA THR A 706 -19.70 -15.17 -17.54
C THR A 706 -18.72 -15.91 -16.62
N ASP A 707 -17.75 -16.63 -17.19
CA ASP A 707 -16.69 -17.35 -16.46
C ASP A 707 -15.35 -16.70 -16.82
N GLU A 708 -14.67 -16.11 -15.83
CA GLU A 708 -13.35 -15.48 -15.97
C GLU A 708 -12.28 -16.43 -16.52
N VAL A 709 -12.30 -17.70 -16.13
CA VAL A 709 -11.36 -18.73 -16.60
C VAL A 709 -11.66 -19.06 -18.07
N ALA A 710 -12.93 -19.27 -18.42
CA ALA A 710 -13.33 -19.45 -19.82
C ALA A 710 -12.99 -18.22 -20.68
N ASN A 711 -13.20 -17.01 -20.17
CA ASN A 711 -12.91 -15.76 -20.87
C ASN A 711 -11.41 -15.61 -21.14
N THR A 712 -10.58 -15.76 -20.11
CA THR A 712 -9.11 -15.78 -20.19
C THR A 712 -8.63 -16.76 -21.27
N ARG A 713 -9.18 -17.98 -21.27
CA ARG A 713 -8.89 -19.01 -22.26
C ARG A 713 -9.30 -18.60 -23.68
N ILE A 714 -10.54 -18.11 -23.86
CA ILE A 714 -11.07 -17.77 -25.19
C ILE A 714 -10.33 -16.57 -25.77
N LEU A 715 -10.08 -15.53 -24.99
CA LEU A 715 -9.39 -14.31 -25.41
C LEU A 715 -7.90 -14.56 -25.70
N GLY A 716 -7.23 -15.38 -24.89
CA GLY A 716 -5.88 -15.87 -25.19
C GLY A 716 -5.84 -16.73 -26.46
N THR A 717 -6.83 -17.61 -26.67
CA THR A 717 -6.96 -18.40 -27.92
C THR A 717 -7.15 -17.50 -29.15
N ARG A 718 -7.93 -16.42 -29.04
CA ARG A 718 -8.14 -15.45 -30.14
C ARG A 718 -6.86 -14.70 -30.51
N GLN A 719 -6.10 -14.25 -29.52
CA GLN A 719 -4.77 -13.63 -29.73
C GLN A 719 -3.77 -14.62 -30.33
N TYR A 720 -3.66 -15.83 -29.78
CA TYR A 720 -2.85 -16.91 -30.36
C TYR A 720 -3.22 -17.16 -31.83
N ALA A 721 -4.51 -17.34 -32.14
CA ALA A 721 -4.95 -17.65 -33.49
C ALA A 721 -4.68 -16.48 -34.46
N ALA A 722 -4.76 -15.23 -33.98
CA ALA A 722 -4.35 -14.07 -34.78
C ALA A 722 -2.85 -14.10 -35.12
N ALA A 723 -1.99 -14.43 -34.15
CA ALA A 723 -0.56 -14.59 -34.38
C ALA A 723 -0.23 -15.81 -35.27
N GLU A 724 -0.85 -16.97 -35.03
CA GLU A 724 -0.52 -18.25 -35.70
C GLU A 724 -1.03 -18.32 -37.14
N ARG A 725 -2.18 -17.69 -37.46
CA ARG A 725 -2.61 -17.48 -38.87
C ARG A 725 -1.51 -16.81 -39.69
N THR A 726 -0.71 -15.93 -39.09
CA THR A 726 0.43 -15.29 -39.79
C THR A 726 1.66 -16.19 -39.91
N ALA A 727 1.78 -17.27 -39.13
CA ALA A 727 2.91 -18.19 -39.17
C ALA A 727 2.84 -19.16 -40.36
N ARG A 728 1.63 -19.43 -40.85
CA ARG A 728 1.34 -20.32 -41.99
C ARG A 728 1.60 -19.67 -43.36
N THR A 729 1.66 -18.34 -43.45
CA THR A 729 1.86 -17.60 -44.73
C THR A 729 3.28 -17.05 -44.89
N ARG A 730 3.69 -16.74 -46.14
CA ARG A 730 5.04 -16.26 -46.45
C ARG A 730 5.29 -14.86 -45.88
N GLY A 731 6.11 -14.76 -44.84
CA GLY A 731 6.42 -13.53 -44.11
C GLY A 731 7.13 -12.43 -44.92
N THR A 732 6.92 -11.16 -44.55
CA THR A 732 7.69 -10.03 -45.08
C THR A 732 9.05 -10.01 -44.40
N ALA A 733 10.12 -10.26 -45.15
CA ALA A 733 11.46 -10.37 -44.59
C ALA A 733 11.89 -9.07 -43.88
N VAL A 734 12.40 -9.18 -42.66
CA VAL A 734 12.95 -8.04 -41.92
C VAL A 734 14.27 -7.61 -42.57
N ARG A 735 14.44 -6.31 -42.78
CA ARG A 735 15.59 -5.70 -43.47
C ARG A 735 16.02 -4.43 -42.75
N GLY A 736 17.31 -4.17 -42.71
CA GLY A 736 17.93 -3.05 -42.00
C GLY A 736 18.87 -3.52 -40.89
N GLY A 737 19.44 -2.57 -40.14
CA GLY A 737 20.29 -2.87 -38.98
C GLY A 737 19.48 -3.08 -37.69
N VAL A 738 20.22 -3.23 -36.60
CA VAL A 738 19.71 -3.14 -35.22
C VAL A 738 20.22 -1.82 -34.62
N ASP A 739 19.36 -1.11 -33.88
CA ASP A 739 19.71 0.16 -33.24
C ASP A 739 18.81 0.47 -32.04
N SER A 740 19.30 1.24 -31.07
CA SER A 740 18.48 1.68 -29.94
C SER A 740 19.01 2.96 -29.28
N ARG A 741 18.11 3.75 -28.68
CA ARG A 741 18.41 4.94 -27.87
C ARG A 741 17.49 4.96 -26.65
N ILE A 742 17.97 5.50 -25.55
CA ILE A 742 17.20 5.69 -24.31
C ILE A 742 17.54 7.06 -23.73
N ILE A 743 16.61 7.64 -22.98
CA ILE A 743 16.83 8.81 -22.15
C ILE A 743 15.90 8.74 -20.93
N TYR A 744 16.43 8.98 -19.74
CA TYR A 744 15.66 9.27 -18.53
C TYR A 744 15.28 10.75 -18.54
N VAL A 745 14.00 11.04 -18.35
CA VAL A 745 13.44 12.39 -18.36
C VAL A 745 12.71 12.67 -17.07
N ASP A 746 13.04 13.80 -16.46
CA ASP A 746 12.28 14.35 -15.34
C ASP A 746 10.97 14.94 -15.87
N LEU A 747 9.84 14.32 -15.51
CA LEU A 747 8.50 14.76 -15.92
C LEU A 747 7.82 15.63 -14.87
N ALA A 748 8.40 15.85 -13.69
CA ALA A 748 7.81 16.74 -12.68
C ALA A 748 7.84 18.22 -13.09
N ASN A 749 8.65 18.58 -14.09
CA ASN A 749 8.95 19.98 -14.41
C ASN A 749 9.41 20.18 -15.88
N PHE A 750 8.94 19.34 -16.82
CA PHE A 750 9.43 19.31 -18.21
C PHE A 750 8.81 20.41 -19.07
N THR A 751 9.63 21.13 -19.85
CA THR A 751 9.13 22.16 -20.79
C THR A 751 8.81 21.54 -22.15
N VAL A 752 7.54 21.66 -22.56
CA VAL A 752 6.99 21.18 -23.82
C VAL A 752 6.87 22.33 -24.79
N SER A 753 7.41 22.20 -26.01
CA SER A 753 7.28 23.22 -27.03
C SER A 753 5.94 23.13 -27.77
N GLY A 754 5.43 24.28 -28.23
CA GLY A 754 4.22 24.43 -29.04
C GLY A 754 4.13 23.56 -30.28
N LYS A 755 5.26 23.01 -30.75
CA LYS A 755 5.32 22.01 -31.83
C LYS A 755 4.70 20.65 -31.46
N HIS A 756 4.40 20.42 -30.18
CA HIS A 756 3.86 19.16 -29.66
C HIS A 756 2.53 19.33 -28.88
N THR A 757 2.04 20.55 -28.69
CA THR A 757 0.83 20.85 -27.91
C THR A 757 -0.37 21.16 -28.83
N PRO A 758 -1.62 20.91 -28.39
CA PRO A 758 -2.80 21.12 -29.25
C PRO A 758 -3.09 22.59 -29.59
N ASP A 759 -2.61 23.55 -28.79
CA ASP A 759 -2.86 24.98 -28.94
C ASP A 759 -1.69 25.75 -29.57
N GLY A 760 -0.61 25.05 -29.94
CA GLY A 760 0.57 25.64 -30.56
C GLY A 760 1.48 26.43 -29.62
N LYS A 761 1.24 26.42 -28.30
CA LYS A 761 2.01 27.20 -27.31
C LYS A 761 2.97 26.33 -26.50
N ASP A 762 4.07 26.94 -26.05
CA ASP A 762 4.96 26.31 -25.09
C ASP A 762 4.25 26.16 -23.72
N HIS A 763 4.31 24.96 -23.15
CA HIS A 763 3.66 24.56 -21.90
C HIS A 763 4.64 23.77 -21.02
N ARG A 764 4.23 23.38 -19.81
CA ARG A 764 5.06 22.55 -18.91
C ARG A 764 4.24 21.42 -18.31
N THR A 765 4.91 20.32 -17.96
CA THR A 765 4.34 19.26 -17.13
C THR A 765 4.42 19.63 -15.64
N CYS A 766 3.67 18.88 -14.82
CA CYS A 766 3.48 19.13 -13.40
C CYS A 766 4.16 18.07 -12.53
N PRO A 767 4.45 18.35 -11.25
CA PRO A 767 4.79 17.31 -10.27
C PRO A 767 3.70 16.23 -10.23
N ALA A 768 4.06 14.99 -9.94
CA ALA A 768 3.13 13.86 -10.07
C ALA A 768 1.91 13.99 -9.15
N GLY A 769 0.70 13.80 -9.71
CA GLY A 769 -0.56 13.87 -8.98
C GLY A 769 -1.67 12.96 -9.52
N LEU A 770 -2.39 12.30 -8.61
CA LEU A 770 -3.50 11.37 -8.91
C LEU A 770 -4.86 12.02 -8.57
N GLY A 771 -5.80 12.06 -9.51
CA GLY A 771 -7.12 12.67 -9.31
C GLY A 771 -8.13 11.74 -8.62
N SER A 772 -9.32 12.24 -8.28
CA SER A 772 -10.33 11.43 -7.57
C SER A 772 -10.75 10.18 -8.35
N ALA A 773 -10.94 10.25 -9.67
CA ALA A 773 -11.34 9.07 -10.45
C ALA A 773 -10.29 7.93 -10.49
N PHE A 774 -9.06 8.12 -9.98
CA PHE A 774 -8.13 6.99 -9.73
C PHE A 774 -8.62 6.10 -8.58
N THR A 775 -9.26 6.68 -7.55
CA THR A 775 -9.56 5.98 -6.29
C THR A 775 -10.85 5.17 -6.33
N GLY A 776 -11.61 5.22 -7.43
CA GLY A 776 -12.70 4.26 -7.72
C GLY A 776 -12.29 3.05 -8.57
N GLY A 777 -11.05 3.00 -9.09
CA GLY A 777 -10.60 1.95 -10.01
C GLY A 777 -11.24 2.03 -11.42
N SER A 778 -11.05 1.00 -12.24
CA SER A 778 -11.86 0.77 -13.45
C SER A 778 -12.95 -0.26 -13.13
N THR A 779 -14.20 0.17 -13.23
CA THR A 779 -15.38 -0.65 -12.93
C THR A 779 -15.60 -1.74 -13.97
N GLU A 780 -15.05 -1.59 -15.18
CA GLU A 780 -15.17 -2.53 -16.29
C GLU A 780 -14.21 -3.73 -16.16
N ASP A 781 -13.07 -3.53 -15.50
CA ASP A 781 -11.98 -4.52 -15.41
C ASP A 781 -11.84 -5.21 -14.04
N GLY A 782 -12.30 -4.60 -12.94
CA GLY A 782 -12.34 -5.28 -11.64
C GLY A 782 -12.61 -4.44 -10.38
N GLY A 783 -12.71 -3.12 -10.48
CA GLY A 783 -12.71 -2.25 -9.29
C GLY A 783 -11.32 -2.20 -8.65
N GLY A 784 -11.25 -2.20 -7.32
CA GLY A 784 -9.99 -2.14 -6.56
C GLY A 784 -9.54 -0.73 -6.17
N GLY A 785 -10.48 0.20 -5.99
CA GLY A 785 -10.20 1.50 -5.38
C GLY A 785 -9.56 1.37 -4.00
N LEU A 786 -8.77 2.36 -3.57
CA LEU A 786 -8.34 2.46 -2.18
C LEU A 786 -9.58 2.83 -1.33
N PRO A 787 -10.10 1.96 -0.44
CA PRO A 787 -11.42 2.19 0.19
C PRO A 787 -11.49 3.46 1.06
N LEU A 788 -10.34 3.96 1.49
CA LEU A 788 -10.16 5.25 2.16
C LEU A 788 -10.55 6.47 1.31
N LEU A 789 -10.77 6.31 0.00
CA LEU A 789 -10.90 7.39 -0.97
C LEU A 789 -11.95 7.13 -2.09
N GLU A 790 -12.78 6.08 -2.02
CA GLU A 790 -13.72 5.75 -3.10
C GLU A 790 -14.76 6.85 -3.37
N GLU A 791 -14.97 7.17 -4.65
CA GLU A 791 -16.00 8.12 -5.13
C GLU A 791 -17.28 7.35 -5.50
N ASN A 792 -17.98 6.81 -4.49
CA ASN A 792 -19.25 6.08 -4.66
C ASN A 792 -20.47 7.04 -4.56
N ASP A 793 -21.29 7.05 -5.61
CA ASP A 793 -22.62 7.68 -5.77
C ASP A 793 -22.97 8.91 -4.90
N GLY A 794 -22.52 10.08 -5.37
CA GLY A 794 -23.18 11.37 -5.09
C GLY A 794 -22.98 11.98 -3.70
N LEU A 795 -22.40 11.26 -2.74
CA LEU A 795 -22.03 11.76 -1.42
C LEU A 795 -20.52 11.68 -1.20
N LEU A 796 -19.82 12.73 -1.63
CA LEU A 796 -18.42 12.96 -1.22
C LEU A 796 -18.33 12.93 0.30
N ASN A 797 -17.47 12.06 0.86
CA ASN A 797 -17.21 12.02 2.29
C ASN A 797 -16.65 13.39 2.74
N PRO A 798 -17.36 14.15 3.60
CA PRO A 798 -16.94 15.51 3.97
C PRO A 798 -15.55 15.56 4.61
N VAL A 799 -15.09 14.47 5.22
CA VAL A 799 -13.76 14.37 5.85
C VAL A 799 -12.66 14.22 4.79
N ALA A 800 -12.88 13.39 3.76
CA ALA A 800 -11.93 13.25 2.65
C ALA A 800 -11.80 14.56 1.85
N ASP A 801 -12.94 15.18 1.56
CA ASP A 801 -13.01 16.47 0.86
C ASP A 801 -12.35 17.59 1.68
N LEU A 802 -12.45 17.56 3.02
CA LEU A 802 -11.81 18.51 3.93
C LEU A 802 -10.30 18.27 4.10
N ILE A 803 -9.83 17.03 4.19
CA ILE A 803 -8.38 16.69 4.22
C ILE A 803 -7.72 17.12 2.91
N MET A 804 -8.34 16.80 1.77
CA MET A 804 -7.85 17.19 0.46
C MET A 804 -7.92 18.71 0.27
N SER A 805 -9.00 19.38 0.71
CA SER A 805 -9.09 20.84 0.73
C SER A 805 -8.01 21.49 1.60
N ALA A 806 -7.70 20.92 2.76
CA ALA A 806 -6.63 21.40 3.63
C ALA A 806 -5.26 21.33 2.93
N LEU A 807 -4.99 20.29 2.14
CA LEU A 807 -3.82 20.19 1.26
C LEU A 807 -3.84 21.23 0.12
N TYR A 808 -5.01 21.51 -0.49
CA TYR A 808 -5.11 22.54 -1.55
C TYR A 808 -4.90 23.97 -1.05
N THR A 809 -5.19 24.28 0.23
CA THR A 809 -4.80 25.57 0.82
C THR A 809 -3.29 25.81 0.85
N VAL A 810 -2.47 24.76 0.67
CA VAL A 810 -1.00 24.85 0.75
C VAL A 810 -0.33 25.00 -0.64
N SER A 811 -0.99 24.63 -1.75
CA SER A 811 -0.36 24.69 -3.09
C SER A 811 -1.31 24.99 -4.27
N PRO A 812 -1.84 26.24 -4.40
CA PRO A 812 -2.71 26.63 -5.52
C PRO A 812 -2.11 26.35 -6.92
N ALA A 813 -0.81 26.62 -7.12
CA ALA A 813 -0.13 26.43 -8.39
C ALA A 813 -0.03 24.95 -8.84
N PHE A 814 -0.04 23.99 -7.90
CA PHE A 814 -0.07 22.57 -8.21
C PHE A 814 -1.44 22.15 -8.75
N LYS A 815 -2.51 22.60 -8.09
CA LYS A 815 -3.90 22.40 -8.55
C LYS A 815 -4.17 23.08 -9.90
N GLU A 816 -3.61 24.27 -10.11
CA GLU A 816 -3.71 24.98 -11.39
C GLU A 816 -2.98 24.21 -12.51
N CYS A 817 -1.76 23.72 -12.27
CA CYS A 817 -1.02 22.93 -13.26
C CYS A 817 -1.73 21.63 -13.64
N GLN A 818 -2.27 20.91 -12.64
CA GLN A 818 -2.99 19.64 -12.86
C GLN A 818 -4.38 19.83 -13.50
N SER A 819 -4.89 21.06 -13.64
CA SER A 819 -6.21 21.38 -14.20
C SER A 819 -6.46 20.73 -15.58
N PRO A 820 -7.66 20.19 -15.87
CA PRO A 820 -8.88 20.24 -15.06
C PRO A 820 -9.08 19.09 -14.05
N LYS A 821 -8.05 18.26 -13.79
CA LYS A 821 -8.14 17.09 -12.89
C LYS A 821 -8.69 17.44 -11.51
N ARG A 822 -9.69 16.70 -11.06
CA ARG A 822 -10.33 16.84 -9.74
C ARG A 822 -9.45 16.27 -8.64
N LEU A 823 -9.42 16.98 -7.51
CA LEU A 823 -8.79 16.58 -6.25
C LEU A 823 -7.42 15.86 -6.43
N PRO A 824 -6.42 16.47 -7.10
CA PRO A 824 -5.13 15.84 -7.33
C PRO A 824 -4.34 15.64 -6.02
N MET A 825 -4.18 14.39 -5.59
CA MET A 825 -3.30 14.00 -4.49
C MET A 825 -1.82 14.22 -4.87
N PRO A 826 -1.00 14.96 -4.11
CA PRO A 826 0.35 15.36 -4.50
C PRO A 826 1.41 14.27 -4.28
N VAL A 827 1.20 13.07 -4.84
CA VAL A 827 2.05 11.88 -4.64
C VAL A 827 3.52 12.08 -5.02
N GLY A 828 3.82 12.97 -5.96
CA GLY A 828 5.20 13.35 -6.32
C GLY A 828 5.90 14.24 -5.28
N ALA A 829 5.15 15.03 -4.51
CA ALA A 829 5.71 15.80 -3.40
C ALA A 829 5.88 14.96 -2.12
N LEU A 830 5.14 13.86 -2.01
CA LEU A 830 5.24 12.86 -0.94
C LEU A 830 6.30 11.77 -1.23
N ASP A 831 7.04 11.88 -2.35
CA ASP A 831 8.08 10.92 -2.80
C ASP A 831 7.56 9.49 -3.06
N LEU A 832 6.24 9.32 -3.22
CA LEU A 832 5.54 8.03 -3.28
C LEU A 832 5.59 7.33 -4.66
N VAL A 833 5.95 8.07 -5.71
CA VAL A 833 6.00 7.60 -7.12
C VAL A 833 7.26 8.11 -7.82
N GLN A 834 7.67 7.40 -8.87
CA GLN A 834 8.82 7.77 -9.72
C GLN A 834 8.51 9.02 -10.55
N GLN A 835 9.46 9.97 -10.66
CA GLN A 835 9.28 11.21 -11.44
C GLN A 835 10.29 11.36 -12.60
N LYS A 836 11.43 10.66 -12.54
CA LYS A 836 12.45 10.58 -13.60
C LYS A 836 12.36 9.24 -14.33
N VAL A 837 11.79 9.23 -15.54
CA VAL A 837 11.35 7.99 -16.21
C VAL A 837 12.12 7.67 -17.50
N PRO A 838 12.44 6.39 -17.78
CA PRO A 838 13.11 5.97 -19.01
C PRO A 838 12.18 5.90 -20.22
N VAL A 839 12.44 6.72 -21.25
CA VAL A 839 11.82 6.60 -22.58
C VAL A 839 12.84 6.00 -23.55
N GLN A 840 12.44 4.95 -24.28
CA GLN A 840 13.35 4.18 -25.15
C GLN A 840 12.81 4.08 -26.58
N LEU A 841 13.68 4.17 -27.57
CA LEU A 841 13.38 3.83 -28.96
C LEU A 841 14.28 2.68 -29.40
N MET A 842 13.69 1.58 -29.88
CA MET A 842 14.40 0.39 -30.34
C MET A 842 14.00 0.03 -31.76
N ARG A 843 14.97 -0.31 -32.61
CA ARG A 843 14.78 -0.64 -34.03
C ARG A 843 15.33 -2.02 -34.37
N ILE A 844 14.47 -2.86 -34.95
CA ILE A 844 14.79 -4.19 -35.47
C ILE A 844 14.45 -4.20 -36.97
N GLY A 845 15.44 -3.89 -37.79
CA GLY A 845 15.25 -3.72 -39.24
C GLY A 845 14.34 -2.52 -39.53
N GLN A 846 13.12 -2.79 -40.01
CA GLN A 846 12.09 -1.77 -40.26
C GLN A 846 11.03 -1.66 -39.15
N LEU A 847 11.04 -2.53 -38.14
CA LEU A 847 10.19 -2.42 -36.95
C LEU A 847 10.81 -1.42 -35.97
N ASN A 848 10.01 -0.49 -35.45
CA ASN A 848 10.42 0.46 -34.41
C ASN A 848 9.46 0.33 -33.21
N LEU A 849 10.03 0.16 -32.01
CA LEU A 849 9.32 0.03 -30.74
C LEU A 849 9.60 1.28 -29.91
N VAL A 850 8.56 2.02 -29.57
CA VAL A 850 8.60 3.19 -28.68
C VAL A 850 8.29 2.71 -27.27
N GLY A 851 9.34 2.34 -26.52
CA GLY A 851 9.26 1.90 -25.14
C GLY A 851 8.82 3.04 -24.22
N MET A 852 7.63 2.87 -23.64
CA MET A 852 6.99 3.83 -22.75
C MET A 852 6.77 3.21 -21.37
N PRO A 853 7.12 3.93 -20.28
CA PRO A 853 7.05 3.43 -18.91
C PRO A 853 5.64 3.49 -18.31
N GLY A 854 4.59 3.20 -19.09
CA GLY A 854 3.21 3.39 -18.63
C GLY A 854 2.14 2.80 -19.55
N GLU A 855 0.90 3.06 -19.15
CA GLU A 855 -0.34 2.56 -19.74
C GLU A 855 -0.89 3.56 -20.78
N VAL A 856 -0.41 3.43 -22.02
CA VAL A 856 -0.70 4.39 -23.08
C VAL A 856 -2.05 4.08 -23.73
N THR A 857 -2.98 5.04 -23.78
CA THR A 857 -4.27 4.89 -24.49
C THR A 857 -4.09 4.73 -26.00
N ILE A 858 -5.10 4.26 -26.74
CA ILE A 858 -4.93 3.99 -28.18
C ILE A 858 -4.59 5.26 -28.99
N VAL A 859 -5.19 6.42 -28.67
CA VAL A 859 -4.91 7.66 -29.41
C VAL A 859 -3.58 8.28 -28.98
N SER A 860 -3.23 8.22 -27.70
CA SER A 860 -1.87 8.54 -27.23
C SER A 860 -0.81 7.71 -27.96
N GLY A 861 -1.08 6.42 -28.12
CA GLY A 861 -0.27 5.49 -28.89
C GLY A 861 -0.16 5.90 -30.36
N LEU A 862 -1.28 6.24 -31.00
CA LEU A 862 -1.34 6.70 -32.39
C LEU A 862 -0.50 7.97 -32.61
N ARG A 863 -0.60 8.96 -31.71
CA ARG A 863 0.16 10.22 -31.78
C ARG A 863 1.67 10.00 -31.65
N LEU A 864 2.10 9.18 -30.69
CA LEU A 864 3.50 8.75 -30.56
C LEU A 864 4.00 8.02 -31.82
N ARG A 865 3.21 7.08 -32.34
CA ARG A 865 3.55 6.31 -33.54
C ARG A 865 3.66 7.19 -34.79
N ARG A 866 2.75 8.14 -34.98
CA ARG A 866 2.80 9.14 -36.07
C ARG A 866 4.07 10.01 -35.96
N THR A 867 4.37 10.52 -34.75
CA THR A 867 5.57 11.35 -34.49
C THR A 867 6.85 10.63 -34.88
N VAL A 868 7.03 9.39 -34.40
CA VAL A 868 8.24 8.60 -34.72
C VAL A 868 8.27 8.17 -36.19
N ALA A 869 7.14 7.72 -36.75
CA ALA A 869 7.04 7.31 -38.15
C ALA A 869 7.45 8.41 -39.13
N ALA A 870 6.92 9.63 -38.94
CA ALA A 870 7.22 10.80 -39.78
C ALA A 870 8.71 11.17 -39.74
N ILE A 871 9.36 11.04 -38.57
CA ILE A 871 10.78 11.35 -38.42
C ILE A 871 11.65 10.26 -39.07
N VAL A 872 11.45 8.97 -38.75
CA VAL A 872 12.33 7.89 -39.24
C VAL A 872 12.01 7.39 -40.66
N GLY A 873 10.94 7.89 -41.28
CA GLY A 873 10.50 7.45 -42.61
C GLY A 873 9.91 6.03 -42.65
N ALA A 874 9.37 5.54 -41.52
CA ALA A 874 8.78 4.20 -41.44
C ALA A 874 7.26 4.22 -41.71
N PRO A 875 6.71 3.19 -42.38
CA PRO A 875 5.26 3.02 -42.44
C PRO A 875 4.66 2.90 -41.04
N LEU A 876 3.56 3.60 -40.76
CA LEU A 876 2.96 3.71 -39.42
C LEU A 876 2.66 2.35 -38.74
N ARG A 877 2.28 1.33 -39.52
CA ARG A 877 2.07 -0.06 -39.04
C ARG A 877 3.34 -0.77 -38.54
N ASN A 878 4.53 -0.26 -38.88
CA ASN A 878 5.82 -0.76 -38.42
C ASN A 878 6.36 0.05 -37.23
N VAL A 879 5.61 1.03 -36.72
CA VAL A 879 5.91 1.77 -35.51
C VAL A 879 4.86 1.40 -34.48
N LEU A 880 5.29 0.80 -33.37
CA LEU A 880 4.44 0.39 -32.26
C LEU A 880 4.87 1.16 -31.01
N VAL A 881 3.91 1.51 -30.16
CA VAL A 881 4.23 1.77 -28.75
C VAL A 881 4.44 0.43 -28.06
N GLN A 882 5.41 0.39 -27.15
CA GLN A 882 5.64 -0.71 -26.22
C GLN A 882 5.44 -0.13 -24.82
N GLY A 883 4.20 -0.12 -24.33
CA GLY A 883 3.87 0.25 -22.96
C GLY A 883 4.46 -0.72 -21.93
N TYR A 884 4.29 -0.37 -20.66
CA TYR A 884 4.76 -1.15 -19.50
C TYR A 884 6.27 -1.45 -19.54
N ALA A 885 7.06 -0.55 -20.14
CA ALA A 885 8.46 -0.76 -20.45
C ALA A 885 9.40 0.00 -19.52
N ASN A 886 10.36 -0.72 -18.93
CA ASN A 886 11.51 -0.22 -18.16
C ASN A 886 11.21 0.50 -16.82
N ALA A 887 10.04 1.10 -16.65
CA ALA A 887 9.51 1.67 -15.40
C ALA A 887 7.98 1.74 -15.48
N TYR A 888 7.34 2.31 -14.44
CA TYR A 888 5.89 2.51 -14.37
C TYR A 888 5.54 3.91 -13.86
N LEU A 889 4.69 4.64 -14.59
CA LEU A 889 4.17 5.98 -14.26
C LEU A 889 2.63 6.08 -14.29
N HIS A 890 1.92 4.96 -14.11
CA HIS A 890 0.47 4.86 -14.38
C HIS A 890 0.15 5.15 -15.87
N TYR A 891 -0.78 6.06 -16.17
CA TYR A 891 -1.44 6.18 -17.48
C TYR A 891 -0.91 7.32 -18.33
N VAL A 892 -0.98 7.17 -19.67
CA VAL A 892 -0.67 8.23 -20.63
C VAL A 892 -1.89 8.46 -21.52
N THR A 893 -2.60 9.57 -21.25
CA THR A 893 -3.78 10.04 -22.00
C THR A 893 -3.44 11.20 -22.94
N THR A 894 -4.32 11.47 -23.91
CA THR A 894 -4.25 12.70 -24.71
C THR A 894 -4.68 13.92 -23.88
N PRO A 895 -4.24 15.15 -24.21
CA PRO A 895 -4.77 16.38 -23.59
C PRO A 895 -6.31 16.52 -23.63
N GLU A 896 -6.97 15.82 -24.54
CA GLU A 896 -8.42 15.73 -24.72
C GLU A 896 -9.05 14.66 -23.82
N GLU A 897 -8.46 13.46 -23.76
CA GLU A 897 -8.84 12.36 -22.85
C GLU A 897 -8.62 12.74 -21.37
N TYR A 898 -7.47 13.35 -21.06
CA TYR A 898 -7.15 13.93 -19.75
C TYR A 898 -8.25 14.88 -19.27
N SER A 899 -8.85 15.66 -20.18
CA SER A 899 -9.92 16.59 -19.85
C SER A 899 -11.26 15.91 -19.55
N ALA A 900 -11.37 14.59 -19.73
CA ALA A 900 -12.53 13.80 -19.31
C ALA A 900 -12.50 13.45 -17.82
N ASP A 901 -11.31 13.40 -17.23
CA ASP A 901 -11.08 13.04 -15.82
C ASP A 901 -11.69 11.69 -15.41
N GLN A 902 -11.79 10.76 -16.37
CA GLN A 902 -12.00 9.32 -16.11
C GLN A 902 -10.71 8.69 -15.54
N TYR A 903 -10.77 7.42 -15.11
CA TYR A 903 -9.69 6.68 -14.45
C TYR A 903 -8.29 6.92 -15.06
N GLU A 904 -8.13 6.78 -16.37
CA GLU A 904 -6.86 6.98 -17.07
C GLU A 904 -6.37 8.45 -17.03
N GLY A 905 -7.29 9.41 -17.10
CA GLY A 905 -6.99 10.85 -17.06
C GLY A 905 -6.59 11.30 -15.65
N ALA A 906 -7.36 10.89 -14.65
CA ALA A 906 -7.02 11.08 -13.24
C ALA A 906 -5.68 10.41 -12.89
N SER A 907 -5.37 9.28 -13.52
CA SER A 907 -4.11 8.52 -13.37
C SER A 907 -2.96 8.96 -14.28
N THR A 908 -3.12 10.02 -15.09
CA THR A 908 -2.02 10.58 -15.90
C THR A 908 -1.21 11.55 -15.05
N LEU A 909 -0.10 11.07 -14.45
CA LEU A 909 0.55 11.70 -13.29
C LEU A 909 1.01 13.15 -13.52
N PHE A 910 1.64 13.45 -14.64
CA PHE A 910 2.40 14.70 -14.85
C PHE A 910 1.57 15.81 -15.52
N GLY A 911 0.25 15.70 -15.45
CA GLY A 911 -0.70 16.71 -15.92
C GLY A 911 -0.97 16.64 -17.42
N ARG A 912 -1.81 17.56 -17.90
CA ARG A 912 -2.38 17.57 -19.25
C ARG A 912 -1.37 17.48 -20.40
N TYR A 913 -0.13 17.90 -20.18
CA TYR A 913 0.93 17.95 -21.19
C TYR A 913 1.92 16.79 -21.14
N GLU A 914 1.65 15.73 -20.36
CA GLU A 914 2.50 14.54 -20.27
C GLU A 914 2.71 13.85 -21.63
N LEU A 915 1.63 13.52 -22.36
CA LEU A 915 1.77 12.94 -23.71
C LEU A 915 2.56 13.86 -24.65
N PRO A 916 2.25 15.17 -24.77
CA PRO A 916 3.10 16.13 -25.50
C PRO A 916 4.59 16.11 -25.11
N ALA A 917 4.93 15.96 -23.82
CA ALA A 917 6.31 15.78 -23.38
C ALA A 917 6.91 14.47 -23.91
N LEU A 918 6.20 13.35 -23.76
CA LEU A 918 6.62 12.04 -24.26
C LEU A 918 6.74 12.01 -25.80
N MET A 919 5.92 12.77 -26.53
CA MET A 919 6.03 13.00 -27.97
C MET A 919 7.30 13.79 -28.33
N GLN A 920 7.61 14.87 -27.60
CA GLN A 920 8.85 15.65 -27.77
C GLN A 920 10.10 14.80 -27.51
N VAL A 921 10.09 13.99 -26.45
CA VAL A 921 11.18 13.05 -26.11
C VAL A 921 11.31 11.96 -27.17
N SER A 922 10.20 11.40 -27.64
CA SER A 922 10.18 10.43 -28.75
C SER A 922 10.70 11.04 -30.05
N ALA A 923 10.40 12.31 -30.34
CA ALA A 923 10.93 13.02 -31.49
C ALA A 923 12.45 13.26 -31.42
N ARG A 924 12.99 13.53 -30.21
CA ARG A 924 14.42 13.62 -29.95
C ARG A 924 15.13 12.28 -30.19
N LEU A 925 14.61 11.19 -29.64
CA LEU A 925 15.12 9.82 -29.86
C LEU A 925 15.02 9.42 -31.34
N ALA A 926 13.86 9.71 -31.94
CA ALA A 926 13.54 9.87 -33.35
C ALA A 926 14.72 10.31 -34.23
N THR A 927 15.03 11.58 -34.01
CA THR A 927 15.97 12.37 -34.80
C THR A 927 17.41 11.91 -34.58
N ALA A 928 17.78 11.60 -33.33
CA ALA A 928 19.10 11.07 -33.01
C ALA A 928 19.35 9.69 -33.64
N MET A 929 18.38 8.77 -33.60
CA MET A 929 18.49 7.47 -34.26
C MET A 929 18.58 7.59 -35.79
N ARG A 930 17.84 8.54 -36.39
CA ARG A 930 17.94 8.83 -37.83
C ARG A 930 19.31 9.38 -38.23
N GLY A 931 19.85 10.33 -37.47
CA GLY A 931 21.17 10.91 -37.68
C GLY A 931 22.34 10.03 -37.21
N GLY A 932 22.07 8.87 -36.61
CA GLY A 932 23.09 7.99 -36.02
C GLY A 932 23.71 8.49 -34.71
N VAL A 933 23.39 9.71 -34.27
CA VAL A 933 23.94 10.40 -33.10
C VAL A 933 23.56 9.69 -31.79
N ALA A 934 24.43 9.77 -30.77
CA ALA A 934 24.11 9.33 -29.40
C ALA A 934 23.14 10.29 -28.71
N VAL A 935 22.53 9.84 -27.61
CA VAL A 935 21.70 10.69 -26.73
C VAL A 935 22.25 10.56 -25.30
N PRO A 936 22.52 11.67 -24.58
CA PRO A 936 22.90 11.60 -23.16
C PRO A 936 21.81 10.91 -22.34
N LEU A 937 22.20 10.06 -21.39
CA LEU A 937 21.27 9.19 -20.65
C LEU A 937 20.23 9.96 -19.83
N GLY A 938 20.52 11.20 -19.41
CA GLY A 938 19.70 11.93 -18.44
C GLY A 938 19.99 11.49 -17.00
N LEU A 939 19.20 12.00 -16.05
CA LEU A 939 19.29 11.62 -14.63
C LEU A 939 18.25 10.55 -14.33
N LYS A 940 18.69 9.43 -13.75
CA LYS A 940 17.81 8.39 -13.22
C LYS A 940 17.15 8.86 -11.92
N GLU A 941 16.09 8.18 -11.48
CA GLU A 941 15.63 8.34 -10.11
C GLU A 941 16.65 7.76 -9.12
N ARG A 942 16.66 8.28 -7.88
CA ARG A 942 17.55 7.81 -6.81
C ARG A 942 17.29 6.34 -6.48
N ASP A 943 18.34 5.60 -6.10
CA ASP A 943 18.14 4.28 -5.52
C ASP A 943 17.47 4.40 -4.14
N ARG A 944 16.69 3.39 -3.82
CA ARG A 944 15.85 3.22 -2.64
C ARG A 944 15.92 1.80 -2.07
N SER A 945 16.85 0.97 -2.53
CA SER A 945 17.02 -0.42 -2.09
C SER A 945 17.15 -0.55 -0.56
N SER A 946 17.73 0.46 0.11
CA SER A 946 17.85 0.56 1.57
C SER A 946 16.65 1.22 2.28
N GLU A 947 15.65 1.74 1.55
CA GLU A 947 14.46 2.41 2.11
C GLU A 947 13.25 1.45 2.29
N GLN A 948 13.41 0.16 1.99
CA GLN A 948 12.28 -0.77 1.86
C GLN A 948 11.82 -1.35 3.20
N VAL A 949 10.56 -1.04 3.57
CA VAL A 949 9.82 -1.73 4.63
C VAL A 949 9.35 -3.08 4.09
N VAL A 950 9.85 -4.18 4.66
CA VAL A 950 9.45 -5.55 4.31
C VAL A 950 8.02 -5.81 4.80
N SER A 951 7.20 -6.48 4.00
CA SER A 951 5.83 -6.83 4.40
C SER A 951 5.81 -7.89 5.51
N PRO A 952 5.01 -7.72 6.58
CA PRO A 952 4.88 -8.72 7.65
C PRO A 952 4.30 -10.05 7.13
N LEU A 953 3.66 -10.05 5.96
CA LEU A 953 3.07 -11.23 5.32
C LEU A 953 4.12 -12.23 4.77
N THR A 954 5.42 -11.88 4.74
CA THR A 954 6.49 -12.69 4.11
C THR A 954 6.98 -13.89 4.95
N ASP A 955 6.87 -13.81 6.28
CA ASP A 955 7.35 -14.80 7.26
C ASP A 955 6.19 -15.30 8.14
N LEU A 956 5.41 -16.24 7.61
CA LEU A 956 4.45 -17.00 8.42
C LEU A 956 5.21 -17.90 9.43
N PRO A 957 4.58 -18.29 10.57
CA PRO A 957 5.18 -19.17 11.57
C PRO A 957 5.70 -20.51 10.99
N PRO A 958 6.63 -21.20 11.70
CA PRO A 958 7.08 -22.54 11.32
C PRO A 958 5.94 -23.54 11.15
N ASP A 959 6.06 -24.46 10.20
CA ASP A 959 4.95 -25.33 9.81
C ASP A 959 4.60 -26.35 10.93
N ALA A 960 3.37 -26.25 11.45
CA ALA A 960 2.81 -27.27 12.34
C ALA A 960 2.48 -28.54 11.54
N ALA A 961 3.12 -29.66 11.90
CA ALA A 961 2.78 -30.97 11.37
C ALA A 961 1.48 -31.49 12.02
N PRO A 962 0.63 -32.25 11.29
CA PRO A 962 -0.59 -32.82 11.85
C PRO A 962 -0.35 -33.64 13.12
N LEU A 963 -1.14 -33.36 14.17
CA LEU A 963 -1.13 -34.04 15.48
C LEU A 963 -1.08 -35.57 15.43
N LEU A 964 -1.54 -36.20 14.35
CA LEU A 964 -1.49 -37.64 14.09
C LEU A 964 -1.10 -37.95 12.63
N GLY A 965 -0.20 -37.16 12.01
CA GLY A 965 0.13 -37.30 10.59
C GLY A 965 1.40 -36.60 10.13
N SER A 966 1.61 -36.56 8.81
CA SER A 966 2.81 -35.97 8.19
C SER A 966 2.47 -35.10 6.96
N PHE A 967 3.35 -34.16 6.61
CA PHE A 967 3.19 -33.39 5.38
C PHE A 967 3.25 -34.29 4.15
N GLY A 968 2.38 -34.03 3.16
CA GLY A 968 2.19 -34.91 2.00
C GLY A 968 1.27 -36.11 2.26
N GLN A 969 0.79 -36.32 3.49
CA GLN A 969 -0.31 -37.26 3.73
C GLN A 969 -1.58 -36.80 3.03
N VAL A 970 -2.28 -37.72 2.37
CA VAL A 970 -3.58 -37.46 1.73
C VAL A 970 -4.64 -37.31 2.82
N THR A 971 -5.31 -36.15 2.85
CA THR A 971 -6.43 -35.86 3.76
C THR A 971 -7.78 -36.00 3.07
N ALA A 972 -7.85 -35.76 1.76
CA ALA A 972 -8.99 -36.13 0.91
C ALA A 972 -8.51 -36.87 -0.34
N ALA A 973 -8.92 -38.13 -0.49
CA ALA A 973 -8.49 -39.00 -1.58
C ALA A 973 -9.34 -38.81 -2.87
N PRO A 974 -8.78 -39.06 -4.06
CA PRO A 974 -9.55 -39.07 -5.29
C PRO A 974 -10.49 -40.29 -5.33
N ALA A 975 -11.58 -40.19 -6.07
CA ALA A 975 -12.42 -41.34 -6.37
C ALA A 975 -11.64 -42.42 -7.16
N SER A 976 -11.95 -43.69 -6.94
CA SER A 976 -11.22 -44.81 -7.58
C SER A 976 -11.40 -44.87 -9.10
N ALA A 977 -12.45 -44.26 -9.64
CA ALA A 977 -12.66 -44.09 -11.07
C ALA A 977 -13.37 -42.77 -11.39
N TYR A 978 -13.05 -42.21 -12.57
CA TYR A 978 -13.64 -41.02 -13.17
C TYR A 978 -13.95 -41.27 -14.65
N THR A 979 -14.91 -40.52 -15.19
CA THR A 979 -15.15 -40.38 -16.63
C THR A 979 -14.39 -39.18 -17.20
N ARG A 980 -13.98 -39.24 -18.47
CA ARG A 980 -13.39 -38.09 -19.18
C ARG A 980 -14.36 -36.90 -19.21
N GLY A 981 -13.86 -35.74 -18.77
CA GLY A 981 -14.65 -34.53 -18.55
C GLY A 981 -14.87 -34.21 -17.07
N ALA A 982 -14.64 -35.16 -16.16
CA ALA A 982 -14.72 -34.92 -14.72
C ALA A 982 -13.54 -34.10 -14.19
N LEU A 983 -13.80 -33.35 -13.12
CA LEU A 983 -12.80 -32.72 -12.26
C LEU A 983 -12.30 -33.74 -11.22
N VAL A 984 -11.00 -34.05 -11.25
CA VAL A 984 -10.33 -34.80 -10.18
C VAL A 984 -9.89 -33.80 -9.11
N SER A 985 -10.00 -34.17 -7.84
CA SER A 985 -9.49 -33.39 -6.70
C SER A 985 -8.80 -34.32 -5.70
N VAL A 986 -7.71 -33.84 -5.11
CA VAL A 986 -6.99 -34.51 -4.00
C VAL A 986 -6.48 -33.43 -3.05
N THR A 987 -6.72 -33.60 -1.75
CA THR A 987 -6.17 -32.70 -0.71
C THR A 987 -5.12 -33.42 0.11
N PHE A 988 -4.04 -32.70 0.40
CA PHE A 988 -2.90 -33.15 1.20
C PHE A 988 -2.71 -32.24 2.42
N ALA A 989 -2.17 -32.79 3.51
CA ALA A 989 -1.57 -31.99 4.57
C ALA A 989 -0.33 -31.25 4.01
N ALA A 990 -0.21 -29.96 4.28
CA ALA A 990 0.75 -29.09 3.61
C ALA A 990 1.55 -28.20 4.57
N ALA A 991 2.73 -27.82 4.11
CA ALA A 991 3.51 -26.70 4.60
C ALA A 991 3.21 -25.44 3.75
N ASN A 992 3.65 -24.28 4.23
CA ASN A 992 3.60 -23.00 3.54
C ASN A 992 4.41 -23.05 2.21
N PRO A 993 3.80 -22.82 1.04
CA PRO A 993 4.52 -22.85 -0.23
C PRO A 993 5.54 -21.70 -0.37
N ASN A 994 5.46 -20.63 0.43
CA ASN A 994 6.46 -19.56 0.46
C ASN A 994 7.79 -19.99 1.14
N ASN A 995 7.90 -21.23 1.64
CA ASN A 995 9.17 -21.83 2.06
C ASN A 995 10.11 -22.06 0.85
N ASN A 996 9.56 -22.42 -0.31
CA ASN A 996 10.31 -22.64 -1.54
C ASN A 996 9.37 -22.41 -2.76
N LEU A 997 9.71 -21.46 -3.64
CA LEU A 997 8.88 -21.09 -4.80
C LEU A 997 8.90 -22.11 -5.95
N HIS A 998 9.72 -23.17 -5.83
CA HIS A 998 9.92 -24.23 -6.83
C HIS A 998 10.22 -23.65 -8.23
N LEU A 999 11.06 -22.61 -8.33
CA LEU A 999 11.34 -21.89 -9.59
C LEU A 999 11.92 -22.84 -10.66
N GLY A 1000 11.17 -23.04 -11.76
CA GLY A 1000 11.50 -24.02 -12.80
C GLY A 1000 11.28 -25.48 -12.40
N GLY A 1001 10.81 -25.74 -11.19
CA GLY A 1001 10.24 -26.99 -10.70
C GLY A 1001 8.72 -26.98 -10.81
N THR A 1002 8.02 -27.59 -9.84
CA THR A 1002 6.55 -27.59 -9.75
C THR A 1002 6.08 -28.03 -8.36
N TYR A 1003 4.91 -27.58 -7.90
CA TYR A 1003 4.25 -28.10 -6.69
C TYR A 1003 3.42 -29.37 -6.96
N LEU A 1004 3.06 -29.68 -8.22
CA LEU A 1004 2.21 -30.83 -8.53
C LEU A 1004 2.68 -31.64 -9.75
N ALA A 1005 2.34 -32.93 -9.77
CA ALA A 1005 2.43 -33.73 -10.98
C ALA A 1005 1.21 -34.66 -11.11
N VAL A 1006 0.49 -34.54 -12.23
CA VAL A 1006 -0.43 -35.59 -12.68
C VAL A 1006 0.39 -36.63 -13.44
N GLU A 1007 0.44 -37.86 -12.94
CA GLU A 1007 1.20 -38.96 -13.56
C GLU A 1007 0.25 -40.03 -14.11
N ARG A 1008 0.47 -40.46 -15.36
CA ARG A 1008 -0.19 -41.60 -16.00
C ARG A 1008 0.71 -42.83 -15.91
N ARG A 1009 0.13 -44.02 -15.72
CA ARG A 1009 0.88 -45.27 -15.82
C ARG A 1009 1.09 -45.65 -17.29
N VAL A 1010 2.33 -45.88 -17.69
CA VAL A 1010 2.76 -46.19 -19.07
C VAL A 1010 3.93 -47.16 -18.98
N ASP A 1011 3.87 -48.26 -19.74
CA ASP A 1011 4.93 -49.29 -19.84
C ASP A 1011 5.44 -49.77 -18.46
N GLY A 1012 4.49 -50.04 -17.55
CA GLY A 1012 4.73 -50.42 -16.16
C GLY A 1012 5.03 -49.24 -15.21
N GLY A 1013 5.78 -48.24 -15.69
CA GLY A 1013 6.22 -47.05 -14.94
C GLY A 1013 5.19 -45.91 -14.87
N TRP A 1014 5.59 -44.80 -14.24
CA TRP A 1014 4.79 -43.58 -14.11
C TRP A 1014 5.42 -42.42 -14.90
N ARG A 1015 4.59 -41.71 -15.67
CA ARG A 1015 5.00 -40.59 -16.52
C ARG A 1015 4.12 -39.37 -16.23
N ARG A 1016 4.73 -38.25 -15.84
CA ARG A 1016 4.04 -36.96 -15.72
C ARG A 1016 3.41 -36.56 -17.06
N ILE A 1017 2.15 -36.13 -17.02
CA ILE A 1017 1.40 -35.56 -18.14
C ILE A 1017 0.97 -34.11 -17.91
N ALA A 1018 0.90 -33.65 -16.65
CA ALA A 1018 0.66 -32.25 -16.30
C ALA A 1018 1.43 -31.83 -15.03
N ASP A 1019 1.73 -30.53 -14.93
CA ASP A 1019 2.39 -29.81 -13.83
C ASP A 1019 1.66 -28.50 -13.49
N ASP A 1020 2.06 -27.77 -12.44
CA ASP A 1020 1.48 -26.45 -12.05
C ASP A 1020 1.72 -25.32 -13.10
N GLY A 1021 2.32 -25.65 -14.24
CA GLY A 1021 2.32 -24.83 -15.44
C GLY A 1021 1.13 -25.05 -16.38
N ASP A 1022 0.33 -26.11 -16.22
CA ASP A 1022 -0.72 -26.51 -17.15
C ASP A 1022 -2.11 -25.97 -16.82
N TRP A 1023 -2.81 -25.51 -17.85
CA TRP A 1023 -4.14 -24.89 -17.72
C TRP A 1023 -5.20 -25.82 -17.13
N SER A 1024 -5.03 -27.14 -17.29
CA SER A 1024 -5.95 -28.16 -16.78
C SER A 1024 -5.85 -28.41 -15.27
N THR A 1025 -4.90 -27.78 -14.57
CA THR A 1025 -4.59 -28.06 -13.17
C THR A 1025 -4.61 -26.78 -12.33
N LYS A 1026 -4.99 -26.89 -11.05
CA LYS A 1026 -4.82 -25.82 -10.07
C LYS A 1026 -4.18 -26.38 -8.81
N PHE A 1027 -3.20 -25.66 -8.28
CA PHE A 1027 -2.70 -25.78 -6.91
C PHE A 1027 -3.41 -24.73 -6.07
N THR A 1028 -4.06 -25.12 -4.97
CA THR A 1028 -4.67 -24.20 -4.01
C THR A 1028 -4.18 -24.56 -2.62
N TRP A 1029 -3.65 -23.57 -1.91
CA TRP A 1029 -3.20 -23.69 -0.53
C TRP A 1029 -4.14 -22.91 0.38
N ALA A 1030 -4.47 -23.50 1.53
CA ALA A 1030 -5.28 -22.85 2.56
C ALA A 1030 -4.65 -23.07 3.93
N MET A 1031 -4.47 -21.98 4.68
CA MET A 1031 -4.21 -22.05 6.12
C MET A 1031 -5.44 -22.63 6.82
N GLY A 1032 -5.21 -23.54 7.75
CA GLY A 1032 -6.24 -24.08 8.63
C GLY A 1032 -5.64 -24.28 10.01
N PHE A 1033 -6.48 -24.24 11.05
CA PHE A 1033 -6.08 -24.58 12.40
C PHE A 1033 -6.44 -26.04 12.69
N PRO A 1034 -5.52 -26.91 13.16
CA PRO A 1034 -4.10 -26.62 13.46
C PRO A 1034 -3.13 -26.77 12.27
N ASN A 1035 -3.58 -27.20 11.07
CA ASN A 1035 -2.69 -27.52 9.95
C ASN A 1035 -3.14 -26.88 8.61
N SER A 1036 -2.17 -26.44 7.79
CA SER A 1036 -2.45 -26.00 6.42
C SER A 1036 -2.67 -27.17 5.45
N THR A 1037 -3.38 -26.92 4.34
CA THR A 1037 -3.72 -27.93 3.33
C THR A 1037 -3.39 -27.46 1.92
N ALA A 1038 -3.03 -28.43 1.06
CA ALA A 1038 -2.85 -28.23 -0.38
C ALA A 1038 -3.88 -29.08 -1.13
N THR A 1039 -4.83 -28.43 -1.79
CA THR A 1039 -5.77 -29.07 -2.70
C THR A 1039 -5.26 -28.94 -4.13
N ILE A 1040 -5.04 -30.06 -4.80
CA ILE A 1040 -4.68 -30.14 -6.21
C ILE A 1040 -5.90 -30.63 -6.98
N THR A 1041 -6.33 -29.83 -7.96
CA THR A 1041 -7.40 -30.23 -8.89
C THR A 1041 -6.84 -30.45 -10.30
N TRP A 1042 -7.46 -31.38 -11.04
CA TRP A 1042 -7.15 -31.67 -12.43
C TRP A 1042 -8.44 -31.85 -13.23
N GLN A 1043 -8.74 -30.88 -14.09
CA GLN A 1043 -9.86 -30.93 -15.03
C GLN A 1043 -9.50 -31.81 -16.23
N THR A 1044 -10.11 -33.00 -16.30
CA THR A 1044 -9.91 -33.89 -17.45
C THR A 1044 -10.69 -33.39 -18.67
N GLY A 1045 -10.13 -33.59 -19.88
CA GLY A 1045 -10.80 -33.29 -21.15
C GLY A 1045 -11.27 -34.55 -21.87
N ALA A 1046 -12.21 -34.42 -22.83
CA ALA A 1046 -12.73 -35.52 -23.64
C ALA A 1046 -11.64 -36.30 -24.41
N THR A 1047 -10.53 -35.64 -24.76
CA THR A 1047 -9.35 -36.19 -25.44
C THR A 1047 -8.27 -36.75 -24.50
N THR A 1048 -8.47 -36.70 -23.17
CA THR A 1048 -7.53 -37.31 -22.21
C THR A 1048 -7.51 -38.82 -22.43
N VAL A 1049 -6.32 -39.43 -22.48
CA VAL A 1049 -6.21 -40.87 -22.81
C VAL A 1049 -6.64 -41.73 -21.61
N PRO A 1050 -7.62 -42.65 -21.75
CA PRO A 1050 -8.01 -43.56 -20.66
C PRO A 1050 -6.84 -44.35 -20.06
N GLY A 1051 -6.96 -44.76 -18.80
CA GLY A 1051 -5.93 -45.54 -18.10
C GLY A 1051 -5.82 -45.20 -16.60
N THR A 1052 -4.74 -45.67 -15.97
CA THR A 1052 -4.47 -45.43 -14.55
C THR A 1052 -3.66 -44.16 -14.33
N TYR A 1053 -4.07 -43.35 -13.35
CA TYR A 1053 -3.51 -42.06 -12.99
C TYR A 1053 -3.23 -41.96 -11.48
N ARG A 1054 -2.34 -41.04 -11.09
CA ARG A 1054 -2.16 -40.57 -9.71
C ARG A 1054 -1.75 -39.09 -9.72
N ILE A 1055 -1.96 -38.41 -8.59
CA ILE A 1055 -1.51 -37.04 -8.37
C ILE A 1055 -0.41 -37.05 -7.30
N ARG A 1056 0.65 -36.27 -7.51
CA ARG A 1056 1.71 -36.04 -6.54
C ARG A 1056 1.75 -34.57 -6.16
N TYR A 1057 2.04 -34.33 -4.89
CA TYR A 1057 2.28 -33.02 -4.30
C TYR A 1057 3.75 -32.95 -3.88
N PHE A 1058 4.45 -31.88 -4.24
CA PHE A 1058 5.80 -31.57 -3.80
C PHE A 1058 5.73 -30.29 -2.97
N GLY A 1059 6.33 -30.29 -1.79
CA GLY A 1059 6.38 -29.11 -0.93
C GLY A 1059 7.53 -29.20 0.06
N ASP A 1060 7.82 -28.07 0.70
CA ASP A 1060 8.98 -27.91 1.58
C ASP A 1060 8.51 -27.44 2.96
N GLN A 1061 8.88 -28.19 4.01
CA GLN A 1061 8.57 -27.87 5.42
C GLN A 1061 9.73 -27.07 6.06
N ARG A 1062 9.42 -26.11 6.93
CA ARG A 1062 10.39 -25.31 7.69
C ARG A 1062 10.39 -25.72 9.17
N SER A 1063 11.48 -26.33 9.64
CA SER A 1063 11.65 -26.75 11.04
C SER A 1063 13.06 -26.44 11.54
N GLY A 1064 13.18 -25.92 12.77
CA GLY A 1064 14.46 -25.51 13.37
C GLY A 1064 15.21 -24.43 12.59
N GLY A 1065 14.51 -23.62 11.79
CA GLY A 1065 15.11 -22.66 10.86
C GLY A 1065 15.65 -23.27 9.55
N SER A 1066 15.59 -24.59 9.39
CA SER A 1066 15.97 -25.32 8.17
C SER A 1066 14.75 -25.66 7.31
N THR A 1067 14.94 -25.70 5.99
CA THR A 1067 13.90 -26.11 5.02
C THR A 1067 14.22 -27.49 4.48
N SER A 1068 13.22 -28.39 4.40
CA SER A 1068 13.40 -29.74 3.85
C SER A 1068 12.23 -30.18 2.95
N PRO A 1069 12.47 -30.85 1.82
CA PRO A 1069 11.43 -31.25 0.88
C PRO A 1069 10.73 -32.54 1.32
N PHE A 1070 9.43 -32.64 1.04
CA PHE A 1070 8.61 -33.84 1.18
C PHE A 1070 7.77 -34.08 -0.08
N VAL A 1071 7.20 -35.28 -0.22
CA VAL A 1071 6.37 -35.64 -1.39
C VAL A 1071 5.13 -36.41 -1.00
N GLY A 1072 3.96 -35.82 -1.20
CA GLY A 1072 2.67 -36.51 -1.15
C GLY A 1072 2.38 -37.27 -2.44
N THR A 1073 1.68 -38.40 -2.36
CA THR A 1073 1.23 -39.18 -3.52
C THR A 1073 -0.16 -39.76 -3.26
N SER A 1074 -1.10 -39.50 -4.18
CA SER A 1074 -2.46 -40.02 -4.08
C SER A 1074 -2.53 -41.54 -4.30
N PRO A 1075 -3.59 -42.21 -3.81
CA PRO A 1075 -4.05 -43.46 -4.39
C PRO A 1075 -4.17 -43.37 -5.91
N ALA A 1076 -3.98 -44.50 -6.60
CA ALA A 1076 -4.13 -44.58 -8.04
C ALA A 1076 -5.62 -44.73 -8.43
N PHE A 1077 -6.05 -44.03 -9.47
CA PHE A 1077 -7.43 -44.01 -9.95
C PHE A 1077 -7.51 -44.29 -11.46
N SER A 1078 -8.68 -44.74 -11.93
CA SER A 1078 -8.93 -45.05 -13.35
C SER A 1078 -9.67 -43.90 -14.04
N LEU A 1079 -9.21 -43.49 -15.22
CA LEU A 1079 -9.96 -42.61 -16.13
C LEU A 1079 -10.53 -43.43 -17.30
N ARG A 1080 -11.81 -43.23 -17.64
CA ARG A 1080 -12.57 -43.96 -18.67
C ARG A 1080 -13.16 -42.99 -19.71
#